data_AF-A0A849D718-F1
#
_entry.id   AF-A0A849D718-F1
#
_cell.length_a   1.000
_cell.length_b   1.000
_cell.length_c   1.000
_cell.angle_alpha   90.00
_cell.angle_beta   90.00
_cell.angle_gamma   90.00
#
_symmetry.space_group_name_H-M   'P 1'
#
loop_
_entity.id
_entity.type
_entity.pdbx_description
1 polymer ?
#
loop_
_entity_poly.entity_id
_entity_poly.type
_entity_poly.pdbx_seq_one_letter_code
_entity_poly.pdbx_strand_id
1 'polypeptide(L)'
;EALLKSDMVALESDPGTWLESDTDRSGGNYRPGYGFKPKGFYSRAFQFTPPTTRDIAKYLSSDDRLVNNILYRTNEYNQNFEEDTYLDMFIYRAGAKHNKPVVALEDPEVANALVGRASKNAMKQKPDEWLQKKMERQGLAFLMQDAYRERNINLLDSIDQAMYTEYYRKNMLYLRNEHMANKLDSVMNQARVFAGIGAAHLPGEKGVISLLREAGYTVTPLTSDATDKGKALKQALESKVRKTALQRYTTEDGFFSLNLPNKLYPVKLQDQATYVAPDLANGSYLVVHRIPNYRYLKATEVFSMEDIDQLLFENIPGRILSKRKINKDGYPGLDIRNELKNGDQQRYQIYSTPLEILIFKLAGSGDYVPRHGNPIFNSLKFHTSKTPYVSLQTPYRDFEVHMPSLFHFYNPSSFGDRFIEGYDPKSKTYFFLKKTTINDLEYLEEDSFELKQIQERFYQDLNLNPQYGELQENRLTSHAVLDENTGKTIYLNTYLRGNDYYLLGSITTSKERAAYFMDSFKLRKKTYPKQFGQIVDTAMYFSTVSTVKPLNFVENSGSSFGKNKKVKSYEAYTKKTRYQNKNNEAITVELNKAHDLMAFTNIDSVWLRRQKHYEDQDFKLIRTRQKAIEDKVYEFEYTLSANESTRGILVKNVLKGGLLYELKTAVDTLQEPSQFVTTFYDNFVPLDTLIGREMLEDKTTEFFKALRQKDSIVLKGFRYPIFGKEHVDSLIHYLTNHEFNKDQKQIESHLITELGAIEDPKVVDFFKWHYPRSFKNSTAQAKILQAVAEGRNEQSVQLMLDLLAQDLPLAADAKEIEKIFSPFRDSLPLAKKLFPDLLQFSTIGEYKLPIISMLASLKAGEHVKSASYRAYKRLILNDARIQLKRHLGHENGEVAMNQNASHISRRETAKLLEDYVVLLYPFNRDKAVQHFFQLLSLVKNPEIRTTYAQLVAEQDEHAPLRLIDSLAGDINSRLMMYSKLKEINKTYLFPEPYQTQEALAEAVLFEDRRFLPSQDEVLYLGERELEENGENVQAYYFKLRSKMDYDKAFKVFIVTYQQNEDRLSTAYTFKNEGYRLPDTKSDKDGMDFVTEEFMLRNRERAVASGAQGAKAYGYLGL
;
A
#
# COMPACT_ATOMS: atom_id res chain seq x y z
N GLU A 1 -3.59 -5.68 51.63
CA GLU A 1 -3.66 -6.84 52.56
C GLU A 1 -4.02 -8.15 51.86
N ALA A 2 -5.12 -8.22 51.10
CA ALA A 2 -5.54 -9.45 50.40
C ALA A 2 -4.42 -10.05 49.52
N LEU A 3 -3.73 -9.24 48.74
CA LEU A 3 -2.57 -9.67 47.94
C LEU A 3 -1.47 -10.34 48.80
N LEU A 4 -1.21 -9.84 50.01
CA LEU A 4 -0.19 -10.44 50.89
C LEU A 4 -0.63 -11.80 51.45
N LYS A 5 -1.94 -11.99 51.68
CA LYS A 5 -2.53 -13.22 52.21
C LYS A 5 -2.81 -14.29 51.14
N SER A 6 -2.76 -13.95 49.86
CA SER A 6 -2.92 -14.92 48.77
C SER A 6 -1.68 -15.81 48.63
N ASP A 7 -1.83 -16.96 48.00
CA ASP A 7 -0.71 -17.83 47.66
C ASP A 7 -0.16 -17.48 46.26
N MET A 8 -1.02 -16.96 45.37
CA MET A 8 -0.69 -16.56 44.01
C MET A 8 -1.43 -15.28 43.56
N VAL A 9 -1.01 -14.74 42.42
CA VAL A 9 -1.61 -13.59 41.74
C VAL A 9 -2.13 -14.04 40.37
N ALA A 10 -3.32 -13.62 39.99
CA ALA A 10 -3.88 -13.84 38.66
C ALA A 10 -4.19 -12.49 37.99
N LEU A 11 -3.86 -12.36 36.71
CA LEU A 11 -4.08 -11.15 35.89
C LEU A 11 -4.65 -11.54 34.54
N GLU A 12 -5.32 -10.62 33.82
CA GLU A 12 -5.84 -10.89 32.46
C GLU A 12 -4.76 -11.47 31.54
N SER A 13 -3.55 -10.89 31.59
CA SER A 13 -2.36 -11.41 30.92
C SER A 13 -1.15 -11.36 31.85
N ASP A 14 -0.12 -12.16 31.57
CA ASP A 14 1.15 -12.13 32.32
C ASP A 14 2.13 -11.14 31.67
N PRO A 15 2.45 -10.01 32.32
CA PRO A 15 3.45 -9.06 31.81
C PRO A 15 4.83 -9.68 31.56
N GLY A 16 5.17 -10.77 32.27
CA GLY A 16 6.43 -11.50 32.11
C GLY A 16 6.63 -12.10 30.72
N THR A 17 5.56 -12.40 29.98
CA THR A 17 5.60 -13.07 28.68
C THR A 17 5.48 -12.12 27.49
N TRP A 18 5.22 -10.84 27.73
CA TRP A 18 4.89 -9.87 26.66
C TRP A 18 6.03 -9.72 25.63
N LEU A 19 7.27 -9.51 26.07
CA LEU A 19 8.42 -9.35 25.16
C LEU A 19 8.71 -10.60 24.33
N GLU A 20 8.55 -11.79 24.91
CA GLU A 20 8.74 -13.04 24.17
C GLU A 20 7.65 -13.21 23.11
N SER A 21 6.40 -12.88 23.45
CA SER A 21 5.30 -12.89 22.49
C SER A 21 5.46 -11.85 21.38
N ASP A 22 5.90 -10.62 21.70
CA ASP A 22 6.07 -9.55 20.71
C ASP A 22 7.24 -9.82 19.76
N THR A 23 8.36 -10.32 20.27
CA THR A 23 9.53 -10.68 19.44
C THR A 23 9.24 -11.84 18.49
N ASP A 24 8.38 -12.80 18.87
CA ASP A 24 7.94 -13.88 17.99
C ASP A 24 6.82 -13.45 17.01
N ARG A 25 6.02 -12.42 17.35
CA ARG A 25 4.92 -11.90 16.50
C ARG A 25 5.34 -10.84 15.48
N SER A 26 6.46 -10.15 15.70
CA SER A 26 6.93 -9.00 14.91
C SER A 26 7.25 -9.30 13.43
N GLY A 27 7.09 -10.54 12.96
CA GLY A 27 7.21 -10.90 11.54
C GLY A 27 5.95 -10.63 10.69
N GLY A 28 4.78 -10.40 11.31
CA GLY A 28 3.50 -10.45 10.60
C GLY A 28 2.90 -9.12 10.12
N ASN A 29 2.90 -8.05 10.92
CA ASN A 29 1.97 -6.92 10.72
C ASN A 29 2.55 -5.50 10.89
N TYR A 30 3.86 -5.32 11.04
CA TYR A 30 4.46 -3.98 11.23
C TYR A 30 5.70 -3.76 10.35
N ARG A 31 5.49 -3.59 9.04
CA ARG A 31 6.34 -2.70 8.22
C ARG A 31 5.45 -1.63 7.59
N PRO A 32 5.11 -0.55 8.32
CA PRO A 32 4.52 0.64 7.72
C PRO A 32 5.64 1.32 6.91
N GLY A 33 5.73 1.04 5.60
CA GLY A 33 6.72 1.71 4.76
C GLY A 33 7.08 1.01 3.44
N TYR A 34 6.76 -0.27 3.29
CA TYR A 34 6.83 -0.94 1.99
C TYR A 34 5.43 -1.43 1.64
N GLY A 35 4.73 -0.70 0.78
CA GLY A 35 3.59 -1.26 0.05
C GLY A 35 4.05 -2.44 -0.81
N PHE A 36 3.11 -3.10 -1.48
CA PHE A 36 3.41 -4.20 -2.40
C PHE A 36 4.44 -3.80 -3.50
N LYS A 37 4.62 -2.49 -3.76
CA LYS A 37 5.66 -1.90 -4.64
C LYS A 37 6.68 -1.05 -3.84
N PRO A 38 7.92 -1.53 -3.60
CA PRO A 38 8.90 -0.83 -2.75
C PRO A 38 9.70 0.24 -3.52
N LYS A 39 9.04 1.21 -4.14
CA LYS A 39 9.66 2.30 -4.91
C LYS A 39 10.81 2.98 -4.14
N GLY A 40 12.03 2.93 -4.67
CA GLY A 40 13.26 3.40 -4.03
C GLY A 40 13.97 2.35 -3.18
N PHE A 41 13.82 1.07 -3.52
CA PHE A 41 14.45 -0.04 -2.80
C PHE A 41 15.98 0.03 -2.85
N TYR A 42 16.57 0.16 -4.04
CA TYR A 42 18.03 0.16 -4.23
C TYR A 42 18.73 1.26 -3.43
N SER A 43 18.11 2.44 -3.35
CA SER A 43 18.66 3.60 -2.64
C SER A 43 18.48 3.55 -1.13
N ARG A 44 17.53 2.76 -0.60
CA ARG A 44 17.23 2.69 0.84
C ARG A 44 17.75 1.42 1.50
N ALA A 45 17.55 0.27 0.87
CA ALA A 45 17.91 -1.02 1.45
C ALA A 45 19.43 -1.18 1.59
N PHE A 46 20.22 -0.52 0.75
CA PHE A 46 21.68 -0.60 0.73
C PHE A 46 22.40 0.69 1.15
N GLN A 47 21.67 1.65 1.73
CA GLN A 47 22.27 2.87 2.24
C GLN A 47 23.05 2.64 3.54
N PHE A 48 24.14 3.38 3.71
CA PHE A 48 24.95 3.45 4.91
C PHE A 48 24.94 4.89 5.43
N THR A 49 24.16 5.13 6.47
CA THR A 49 23.96 6.46 7.05
C THR A 49 24.69 6.54 8.39
N PRO A 50 25.81 7.28 8.49
CA PRO A 50 26.47 7.55 9.77
C PRO A 50 25.48 8.22 10.74
N PRO A 51 25.65 8.00 12.05
CA PRO A 51 24.79 8.64 13.04
C PRO A 51 24.99 10.16 12.97
N THR A 52 23.92 10.93 13.06
CA THR A 52 23.99 12.39 13.19
C THR A 52 24.06 12.81 14.66
N THR A 53 24.38 14.08 14.93
CA THR A 53 24.32 14.64 16.29
C THR A 53 22.94 14.45 16.92
N ARG A 54 21.88 14.62 16.11
CA ARG A 54 20.49 14.40 16.55
C ARG A 54 20.24 12.94 16.94
N ASP A 55 20.83 11.99 16.22
CA ASP A 55 20.67 10.56 16.53
C ASP A 55 21.37 10.21 17.85
N ILE A 56 22.62 10.63 18.04
CA ILE A 56 23.35 10.41 19.29
C ILE A 56 22.63 11.07 20.47
N ALA A 57 22.21 12.34 20.31
CA ALA A 57 21.43 13.08 21.29
C ALA A 57 20.14 12.33 21.69
N LYS A 58 19.42 11.78 20.72
CA LYS A 58 18.22 10.96 20.95
C LYS A 58 18.54 9.70 21.75
N TYR A 59 19.62 8.97 21.46
CA TYR A 59 19.97 7.76 22.22
C TYR A 59 20.45 8.04 23.65
N LEU A 60 20.99 9.22 23.90
CA LEU A 60 21.36 9.66 25.26
C LEU A 60 20.13 10.05 26.09
N SER A 61 19.21 10.80 25.47
CA SER A 61 18.06 11.43 26.14
C SER A 61 16.82 10.54 26.23
N SER A 62 16.59 9.67 25.25
CA SER A 62 15.33 8.92 25.18
C SER A 62 15.23 7.83 26.25
N ASP A 63 14.04 7.73 26.83
CA ASP A 63 13.55 6.48 27.41
C ASP A 63 12.90 5.68 26.27
N ASP A 64 13.27 4.41 26.13
CA ASP A 64 12.78 3.59 25.03
C ASP A 64 11.25 3.45 25.13
N ARG A 65 10.52 3.81 24.07
CA ARG A 65 9.04 3.77 24.04
C ARG A 65 8.50 2.37 24.32
N LEU A 66 9.21 1.32 23.90
CA LEU A 66 8.86 -0.07 24.23
C LEU A 66 8.95 -0.29 25.74
N VAL A 67 10.03 0.20 26.36
CA VAL A 67 10.23 0.13 27.81
C VAL A 67 9.15 0.91 28.55
N ASN A 68 8.80 2.13 28.11
CA ASN A 68 7.69 2.87 28.68
C ASN A 68 6.36 2.09 28.55
N ASN A 69 6.01 1.62 27.34
CA ASN A 69 4.77 0.89 27.09
C ASN A 69 4.62 -0.40 27.93
N ILE A 70 5.73 -1.04 28.27
CA ILE A 70 5.75 -2.27 29.05
C ILE A 70 5.77 -1.97 30.55
N LEU A 71 6.59 -1.04 31.03
CA LEU A 71 6.84 -0.85 32.46
C LEU A 71 5.96 0.22 33.12
N TYR A 72 5.66 1.30 32.42
CA TYR A 72 5.14 2.52 33.06
C TYR A 72 3.82 3.00 32.41
N ARG A 73 3.73 3.01 31.08
CA ARG A 73 2.62 3.56 30.27
C ARG A 73 2.27 5.00 30.65
N THR A 74 3.29 5.77 31.03
CA THR A 74 3.12 7.16 31.47
C THR A 74 3.10 8.10 30.29
N ASN A 75 2.29 9.16 30.39
CA ASN A 75 2.28 10.27 29.46
C ASN A 75 3.23 11.36 29.98
N GLU A 76 4.23 11.71 29.18
CA GLU A 76 5.24 12.72 29.52
C GLU A 76 4.63 14.07 29.93
N TYR A 77 3.48 14.46 29.37
CA TYR A 77 2.80 15.72 29.70
C TYR A 77 2.08 15.70 31.05
N ASN A 78 1.69 14.51 31.53
CA ASN A 78 0.89 14.33 32.75
C ASN A 78 1.63 13.54 33.84
N GLN A 79 2.92 13.25 33.65
CA GLN A 79 3.69 12.36 34.52
C GLN A 79 3.61 12.73 36.01
N ASN A 80 3.60 14.02 36.35
CA ASN A 80 3.51 14.48 37.75
C ASN A 80 2.13 14.25 38.40
N PHE A 81 1.11 13.88 37.61
CA PHE A 81 -0.26 13.62 38.04
C PHE A 81 -0.66 12.15 37.84
N GLU A 82 0.25 11.31 37.35
CA GLU A 82 0.05 9.90 37.10
C GLU A 82 0.79 9.06 38.16
N GLU A 83 0.31 7.85 38.41
CA GLU A 83 1.04 6.87 39.20
C GLU A 83 2.25 6.36 38.40
N ASP A 84 3.31 5.91 39.09
CA ASP A 84 4.55 5.44 38.45
C ASP A 84 4.34 4.23 37.51
N THR A 85 3.21 3.52 37.63
CA THR A 85 2.84 2.41 36.75
C THR A 85 1.33 2.20 36.78
N TYR A 86 0.81 1.46 35.79
CA TYR A 86 -0.61 1.09 35.74
C TYR A 86 -0.94 -0.07 36.68
N LEU A 87 -2.22 -0.20 37.04
CA LEU A 87 -2.68 -1.08 38.14
C LEU A 87 -2.25 -2.55 37.99
N ASP A 88 -2.37 -3.14 36.80
CA ASP A 88 -1.99 -4.54 36.59
C ASP A 88 -0.50 -4.77 36.81
N MET A 89 0.35 -3.84 36.37
CA MET A 89 1.79 -3.90 36.61
C MET A 89 2.13 -3.68 38.09
N PHE A 90 1.40 -2.81 38.79
CA PHE A 90 1.52 -2.69 40.24
C PHE A 90 1.22 -4.02 40.95
N ILE A 91 0.11 -4.68 40.58
CA ILE A 91 -0.29 -5.98 41.15
C ILE A 91 0.75 -7.06 40.83
N TYR A 92 1.20 -7.12 39.57
CA TYR A 92 2.29 -8.01 39.13
C TYR A 92 3.56 -7.81 39.97
N ARG A 93 4.03 -6.57 40.08
CA ARG A 93 5.23 -6.20 40.86
C ARG A 93 5.09 -6.61 42.32
N ALA A 94 3.97 -6.27 42.94
CA ALA A 94 3.70 -6.61 44.33
C ALA A 94 3.71 -8.14 44.56
N GLY A 95 3.09 -8.92 43.66
CA GLY A 95 3.13 -10.38 43.70
C GLY A 95 4.54 -10.94 43.53
N ALA A 96 5.22 -10.53 42.46
CA ALA A 96 6.56 -10.98 42.11
C ALA A 96 7.60 -10.67 43.19
N LYS A 97 7.56 -9.48 43.81
CA LYS A 97 8.43 -9.08 44.94
C LYS A 97 8.22 -9.95 46.19
N HIS A 98 7.08 -10.62 46.31
CA HIS A 98 6.78 -11.58 47.36
C HIS A 98 6.92 -13.05 46.92
N ASN A 99 7.53 -13.30 45.76
CA ASN A 99 7.70 -14.63 45.16
C ASN A 99 6.38 -15.41 44.99
N LYS A 100 5.27 -14.69 44.78
CA LYS A 100 3.99 -15.31 44.47
C LYS A 100 3.96 -15.66 42.98
N PRO A 101 3.54 -16.87 42.59
CA PRO A 101 3.32 -17.21 41.18
C PRO A 101 2.30 -16.25 40.54
N VAL A 102 2.55 -15.87 39.29
CA VAL A 102 1.62 -15.08 38.47
C VAL A 102 0.98 -16.00 37.44
N VAL A 103 -0.34 -15.92 37.31
CA VAL A 103 -1.12 -16.72 36.35
C VAL A 103 -1.88 -15.79 35.40
N ALA A 104 -1.74 -16.02 34.10
CA ALA A 104 -2.58 -15.37 33.09
C ALA A 104 -3.98 -16.02 33.06
N LEU A 105 -5.02 -15.20 33.11
CA LEU A 105 -6.42 -15.61 33.03
C LEU A 105 -6.88 -15.80 31.57
N GLU A 106 -6.20 -15.17 30.62
CA GLU A 106 -6.46 -15.30 29.20
C GLU A 106 -5.23 -15.78 28.43
N ASP A 107 -5.48 -16.43 27.29
CA ASP A 107 -4.46 -16.68 26.28
C ASP A 107 -4.31 -15.43 25.38
N PRO A 108 -3.09 -14.88 25.21
CA PRO A 108 -2.89 -13.62 24.48
C PRO A 108 -3.16 -13.74 22.96
N GLU A 109 -3.04 -14.92 22.37
CA GLU A 109 -3.38 -15.13 20.96
C GLU A 109 -4.90 -15.18 20.77
N VAL A 110 -5.62 -15.82 21.70
CA VAL A 110 -7.09 -15.88 21.70
C VAL A 110 -7.69 -14.50 22.01
N ALA A 111 -7.20 -13.81 23.04
CA ALA A 111 -7.67 -12.48 23.41
C ALA A 111 -7.53 -11.48 22.24
N ASN A 112 -6.37 -11.46 21.56
CA ASN A 112 -6.17 -10.59 20.41
C ASN A 112 -7.07 -10.94 19.22
N ALA A 113 -7.34 -12.23 18.98
CA ALA A 113 -8.29 -12.65 17.96
C ALA A 113 -9.72 -12.19 18.28
N LEU A 114 -10.13 -12.26 19.54
CA LEU A 114 -11.43 -11.78 20.00
C LEU A 114 -11.55 -10.26 19.91
N VAL A 115 -10.50 -9.50 20.27
CA VAL A 115 -10.43 -8.05 20.10
C VAL A 115 -10.53 -7.67 18.61
N GLY A 116 -9.76 -8.34 17.74
CA GLY A 116 -9.85 -8.14 16.29
C GLY A 116 -11.22 -8.49 15.70
N ARG A 117 -11.90 -9.51 16.25
CA ARG A 117 -13.29 -9.80 15.90
C ARG A 117 -14.23 -8.70 16.35
N ALA A 118 -14.07 -8.20 17.58
CA ALA A 118 -14.95 -7.18 18.17
C ALA A 118 -14.93 -5.87 17.38
N SER A 119 -13.75 -5.44 16.91
CA SER A 119 -13.58 -4.17 16.18
C SER A 119 -14.40 -4.08 14.89
N LYS A 120 -14.76 -5.23 14.27
CA LYS A 120 -15.55 -5.30 13.02
C LYS A 120 -16.93 -4.65 13.11
N ASN A 121 -17.52 -4.58 14.30
CA ASN A 121 -18.82 -3.95 14.52
C ASN A 121 -18.87 -3.35 15.93
N ALA A 122 -17.95 -2.43 16.21
CA ALA A 122 -17.75 -1.91 17.55
C ALA A 122 -18.96 -1.12 18.08
N MET A 123 -19.29 -0.01 17.42
CA MET A 123 -20.25 0.98 17.92
C MET A 123 -21.62 0.84 17.27
N LYS A 124 -22.68 1.17 18.03
CA LYS A 124 -24.02 1.35 17.46
C LYS A 124 -24.03 2.55 16.50
N GLN A 125 -24.95 2.57 15.53
CA GLN A 125 -25.14 3.73 14.64
C GLN A 125 -25.47 5.01 15.42
N LYS A 126 -26.25 4.86 16.48
CA LYS A 126 -26.58 5.92 17.43
C LYS A 126 -26.52 5.30 18.83
N PRO A 127 -25.78 5.90 19.79
CA PRO A 127 -25.84 5.48 21.18
C PRO A 127 -27.27 5.60 21.72
N ASP A 128 -27.62 4.96 22.82
CA ASP A 128 -28.97 5.10 23.38
C ASP A 128 -29.24 6.55 23.84
N GLU A 129 -30.51 6.98 23.81
CA GLU A 129 -30.88 8.40 24.03
C GLU A 129 -30.43 8.97 25.38
N TRP A 130 -30.47 8.16 26.43
CA TRP A 130 -30.02 8.60 27.75
C TRP A 130 -28.52 8.89 27.78
N LEU A 131 -27.71 8.10 27.06
CA LEU A 131 -26.26 8.28 26.99
C LEU A 131 -25.92 9.52 26.16
N GLN A 132 -26.63 9.76 25.06
CA GLN A 132 -26.50 11.00 24.28
C GLN A 132 -26.77 12.24 25.14
N LYS A 133 -27.88 12.26 25.88
CA LYS A 133 -28.21 13.38 26.80
C LYS A 133 -27.15 13.60 27.89
N LYS A 134 -26.49 12.54 28.35
CA LYS A 134 -25.35 12.66 29.27
C LYS A 134 -24.09 13.18 28.57
N MET A 135 -23.80 12.68 27.37
CA MET A 135 -22.64 13.08 26.55
C MET A 135 -22.68 14.56 26.15
N GLU A 136 -23.87 15.14 25.98
CA GLU A 136 -24.05 16.59 25.76
C GLU A 136 -23.58 17.44 26.95
N ARG A 137 -23.69 16.89 28.18
CA ARG A 137 -23.32 17.59 29.42
C ARG A 137 -21.89 17.32 29.85
N GLN A 138 -21.39 16.12 29.56
CA GLN A 138 -20.09 15.63 30.01
C GLN A 138 -19.54 14.62 29.01
N GLY A 139 -18.30 14.80 28.55
CA GLY A 139 -17.67 13.88 27.60
C GLY A 139 -17.64 12.43 28.11
N LEU A 140 -17.77 11.46 27.18
CA LEU A 140 -17.86 10.02 27.49
C LEU A 140 -16.71 9.51 28.38
N ALA A 141 -15.49 9.98 28.12
CA ALA A 141 -14.32 9.58 28.91
C ALA A 141 -14.46 9.97 30.39
N PHE A 142 -14.96 11.17 30.69
CA PHE A 142 -15.19 11.61 32.06
C PHE A 142 -16.33 10.84 32.71
N LEU A 143 -17.41 10.54 31.98
CA LEU A 143 -18.51 9.74 32.50
C LEU A 143 -18.05 8.32 32.90
N MET A 144 -17.19 7.69 32.09
CA MET A 144 -16.59 6.39 32.41
C MET A 144 -15.62 6.48 33.59
N GLN A 145 -14.79 7.54 33.65
CA GLN A 145 -13.87 7.77 34.78
C GLN A 145 -14.61 8.00 36.09
N ASP A 146 -15.73 8.74 36.09
CA ASP A 146 -16.56 8.95 37.27
C ASP A 146 -17.20 7.65 37.73
N ALA A 147 -17.81 6.88 36.81
CA ALA A 147 -18.37 5.58 37.12
C ALA A 147 -17.31 4.61 37.72
N TYR A 148 -16.08 4.63 37.20
CA TYR A 148 -14.97 3.86 37.76
C TYR A 148 -14.56 4.34 39.17
N ARG A 149 -14.40 5.66 39.37
CA ARG A 149 -14.02 6.27 40.65
C ARG A 149 -15.07 6.03 41.75
N GLU A 150 -16.35 6.11 41.38
CA GLU A 150 -17.49 5.83 42.25
C GLU A 150 -17.74 4.33 42.46
N ARG A 151 -16.94 3.46 41.83
CA ARG A 151 -17.09 1.99 41.86
C ARG A 151 -18.45 1.51 41.32
N ASN A 152 -19.07 2.30 40.45
CA ASN A 152 -20.36 2.02 39.85
C ASN A 152 -20.22 1.18 38.57
N ILE A 153 -19.88 -0.10 38.76
CA ILE A 153 -19.70 -1.04 37.65
C ILE A 153 -20.99 -1.25 36.82
N ASN A 154 -22.17 -1.06 37.41
CA ASN A 154 -23.45 -1.15 36.70
C ASN A 154 -23.65 0.01 35.72
N LEU A 155 -23.17 1.21 36.07
CA LEU A 155 -23.16 2.35 35.15
C LEU A 155 -22.16 2.13 34.01
N LEU A 156 -20.98 1.54 34.26
CA LEU A 156 -20.04 1.15 33.21
C LEU A 156 -20.68 0.16 32.22
N ASP A 157 -21.32 -0.89 32.72
CA ASP A 157 -22.07 -1.85 31.88
C ASP A 157 -23.17 -1.14 31.10
N SER A 158 -23.94 -0.25 31.74
CA SER A 158 -24.99 0.51 31.06
C SER A 158 -24.43 1.37 29.92
N ILE A 159 -23.31 2.07 30.14
CA ILE A 159 -22.62 2.86 29.11
C ILE A 159 -22.17 1.96 27.95
N ASP A 160 -21.52 0.84 28.25
CA ASP A 160 -21.10 -0.12 27.23
C ASP A 160 -22.29 -0.67 26.45
N GLN A 161 -23.39 -0.95 27.15
CA GLN A 161 -24.62 -1.43 26.54
C GLN A 161 -25.26 -0.41 25.61
N ALA A 162 -25.21 0.87 25.99
CA ALA A 162 -25.77 1.97 25.23
C ALA A 162 -24.89 2.38 24.04
N MET A 163 -23.57 2.21 24.14
CA MET A 163 -22.62 2.64 23.13
C MET A 163 -22.31 1.54 22.10
N TYR A 164 -22.08 0.32 22.56
CA TYR A 164 -21.52 -0.76 21.73
C TYR A 164 -22.58 -1.78 21.30
N THR A 165 -22.32 -2.43 20.16
CA THR A 165 -23.21 -3.47 19.65
C THR A 165 -23.10 -4.75 20.48
N GLU A 166 -24.14 -5.59 20.44
CA GLU A 166 -24.10 -6.91 21.09
C GLU A 166 -22.94 -7.77 20.55
N TYR A 167 -22.64 -7.67 19.26
CA TYR A 167 -21.52 -8.38 18.64
C TYR A 167 -20.17 -7.93 19.21
N TYR A 168 -19.98 -6.63 19.43
CA TYR A 168 -18.78 -6.11 20.10
C TYR A 168 -18.69 -6.66 21.52
N ARG A 169 -19.74 -6.50 22.34
CA ARG A 169 -19.72 -6.95 23.75
C ARG A 169 -19.51 -8.45 23.88
N LYS A 170 -20.09 -9.26 22.98
CA LYS A 170 -19.87 -10.71 22.94
C LYS A 170 -18.40 -11.08 22.77
N ASN A 171 -17.70 -10.43 21.83
CA ASN A 171 -16.29 -10.74 21.54
C ASN A 171 -15.32 -10.02 22.50
N MET A 172 -15.59 -8.75 22.85
CA MET A 172 -14.72 -7.92 23.69
C MET A 172 -14.83 -8.26 25.18
N LEU A 173 -16.00 -8.72 25.65
CA LEU A 173 -16.28 -8.97 27.06
C LEU A 173 -16.75 -10.41 27.30
N TYR A 174 -17.89 -10.84 26.75
CA TYR A 174 -18.56 -12.04 27.26
C TYR A 174 -17.76 -13.34 27.09
N LEU A 175 -17.19 -13.61 25.91
CA LEU A 175 -16.35 -14.79 25.70
C LEU A 175 -15.06 -14.73 26.54
N ARG A 176 -14.50 -13.54 26.71
CA ARG A 176 -13.32 -13.30 27.55
C ARG A 176 -13.64 -13.52 29.03
N ASN A 177 -14.81 -13.07 29.50
CA ASN A 177 -15.31 -13.30 30.85
C ASN A 177 -15.47 -14.79 31.15
N GLU A 178 -16.00 -15.56 30.21
CA GLU A 178 -16.13 -17.01 30.33
C GLU A 178 -14.76 -17.69 30.46
N HIS A 179 -13.80 -17.34 29.60
CA HIS A 179 -12.43 -17.85 29.70
C HIS A 179 -11.78 -17.50 31.04
N MET A 180 -11.89 -16.25 31.49
CA MET A 180 -11.34 -15.81 32.77
C MET A 180 -12.01 -16.49 33.96
N ALA A 181 -13.34 -16.62 33.96
CA ALA A 181 -14.09 -17.26 35.04
C ALA A 181 -13.74 -18.75 35.17
N ASN A 182 -13.65 -19.47 34.05
CA ASN A 182 -13.24 -20.87 34.03
C ASN A 182 -11.78 -21.04 34.51
N LYS A 183 -10.90 -20.13 34.09
CA LYS A 183 -9.50 -20.15 34.55
C LYS A 183 -9.40 -19.85 36.04
N LEU A 184 -10.19 -18.90 36.54
CA LEU A 184 -10.30 -18.56 37.97
C LEU A 184 -10.80 -19.74 38.80
N ASP A 185 -11.89 -20.39 38.40
CA ASP A 185 -12.41 -21.61 39.07
C ASP A 185 -11.30 -22.66 39.22
N SER A 186 -10.60 -22.96 38.12
CA SER A 186 -9.49 -23.91 38.13
C SER A 186 -8.37 -23.55 39.13
N VAL A 187 -7.96 -22.29 39.22
CA VAL A 187 -6.86 -21.89 40.12
C VAL A 187 -7.30 -21.73 41.57
N MET A 188 -8.53 -21.27 41.82
CA MET A 188 -9.06 -21.08 43.17
C MET A 188 -9.30 -22.41 43.89
N ASN A 189 -9.54 -23.49 43.15
CA ASN A 189 -9.59 -24.85 43.70
C ASN A 189 -8.23 -25.37 44.18
N GLN A 190 -7.13 -24.73 43.81
CA GLN A 190 -5.76 -25.17 44.16
C GLN A 190 -5.11 -24.27 45.22
N ALA A 191 -5.43 -22.98 45.26
CA ALA A 191 -4.75 -22.03 46.13
C ALA A 191 -5.59 -20.77 46.37
N ARG A 192 -5.20 -19.95 47.37
CA ARG A 192 -5.80 -18.63 47.57
C ARG A 192 -5.29 -17.66 46.52
N VAL A 193 -6.19 -17.09 45.72
CA VAL A 193 -5.81 -16.24 44.57
C VAL A 193 -6.14 -14.77 44.84
N PHE A 194 -5.21 -13.88 44.52
CA PHE A 194 -5.52 -12.46 44.33
C PHE A 194 -5.62 -12.18 42.84
N ALA A 195 -6.81 -11.84 42.34
CA ALA A 195 -7.05 -11.60 40.92
C ALA A 195 -7.24 -10.11 40.61
N GLY A 196 -6.56 -9.61 39.57
CA GLY A 196 -6.80 -8.31 38.95
C GLY A 196 -7.49 -8.49 37.60
N ILE A 197 -8.70 -7.94 37.47
CA ILE A 197 -9.52 -7.97 36.26
C ILE A 197 -10.09 -6.57 36.03
N GLY A 198 -10.13 -6.13 34.77
CA GLY A 198 -10.68 -4.85 34.35
C GLY A 198 -12.16 -4.71 34.72
N ALA A 199 -12.55 -3.51 35.16
CA ALA A 199 -13.88 -3.27 35.73
C ALA A 199 -15.04 -3.59 34.76
N ALA A 200 -14.85 -3.42 33.45
CA ALA A 200 -15.85 -3.73 32.43
C ALA A 200 -16.20 -5.23 32.34
N HIS A 201 -15.33 -6.12 32.84
CA HIS A 201 -15.55 -7.58 32.82
C HIS A 201 -16.39 -8.09 34.00
N LEU A 202 -16.59 -7.28 35.04
CA LEU A 202 -17.26 -7.69 36.29
C LEU A 202 -18.80 -7.67 36.26
N PRO A 203 -19.48 -6.63 35.74
CA PRO A 203 -20.94 -6.45 35.86
C PRO A 203 -21.76 -7.24 34.84
N GLY A 204 -23.07 -7.33 35.08
CA GLY A 204 -24.05 -7.95 34.17
C GLY A 204 -24.18 -9.47 34.30
N GLU A 205 -25.17 -10.05 33.61
CA GLU A 205 -25.44 -11.50 33.64
C GLU A 205 -24.28 -12.33 33.07
N LYS A 206 -23.55 -11.77 32.11
CA LYS A 206 -22.34 -12.38 31.52
C LYS A 206 -21.04 -11.84 32.10
N GLY A 207 -21.12 -11.10 33.21
CA GLY A 207 -19.97 -10.62 33.97
C GLY A 207 -19.36 -11.71 34.84
N VAL A 208 -18.06 -11.60 35.13
CA VAL A 208 -17.32 -12.60 35.93
C VAL A 208 -17.96 -12.81 37.32
N ILE A 209 -18.55 -11.78 37.94
CA ILE A 209 -19.22 -11.92 39.24
C ILE A 209 -20.41 -12.89 39.16
N SER A 210 -21.23 -12.77 38.12
CA SER A 210 -22.40 -13.62 37.89
C SER A 210 -21.97 -15.04 37.56
N LEU A 211 -20.98 -15.19 36.66
CA LEU A 211 -20.43 -16.51 36.27
C LEU A 211 -19.84 -17.28 37.46
N LEU A 212 -19.14 -16.59 38.38
CA LEU A 212 -18.63 -17.24 39.60
C LEU A 212 -19.75 -17.67 40.55
N ARG A 213 -20.81 -16.87 40.68
CA ARG A 213 -21.99 -17.26 41.49
C ARG A 213 -22.70 -18.48 40.90
N GLU A 214 -22.85 -18.52 39.58
CA GLU A 214 -23.40 -19.67 38.85
C GLU A 214 -22.54 -20.92 39.03
N ALA A 215 -21.22 -20.77 39.11
CA ALA A 215 -20.28 -21.85 39.44
C ALA A 215 -20.31 -22.29 40.92
N GLY A 216 -21.15 -21.69 41.76
CA GLY A 216 -21.35 -22.08 43.16
C GLY A 216 -20.53 -21.27 44.19
N TYR A 217 -19.83 -20.22 43.77
CA TYR A 217 -19.07 -19.37 44.68
C TYR A 217 -19.94 -18.30 45.37
N THR A 218 -19.69 -18.07 46.66
CA THR A 218 -20.21 -16.89 47.36
C THR A 218 -19.34 -15.67 47.05
N VAL A 219 -19.90 -14.70 46.33
CA VAL A 219 -19.19 -13.47 45.95
C VAL A 219 -19.70 -12.27 46.74
N THR A 220 -18.87 -11.77 47.66
CA THR A 220 -19.18 -10.65 48.58
C THR A 220 -18.36 -9.42 48.22
N PRO A 221 -18.98 -8.24 48.04
CA PRO A 221 -18.25 -7.00 47.80
C PRO A 221 -17.45 -6.60 49.04
N LEU A 222 -16.18 -6.25 48.85
CA LEU A 222 -15.34 -5.63 49.88
C LEU A 222 -15.06 -4.19 49.48
N THR A 223 -15.47 -3.24 50.30
CA THR A 223 -15.15 -1.82 50.14
C THR A 223 -14.16 -1.40 51.20
N SER A 224 -13.17 -0.60 50.80
CA SER A 224 -12.20 0.00 51.73
C SER A 224 -12.04 1.49 51.44
N ASP A 225 -11.98 2.28 52.51
CA ASP A 225 -11.60 3.69 52.45
C ASP A 225 -10.08 3.84 52.33
N ALA A 226 -9.63 4.98 51.83
CA ALA A 226 -8.22 5.35 51.86
C ALA A 226 -7.82 5.61 53.32
N THR A 227 -7.00 4.73 53.89
CA THR A 227 -6.51 4.84 55.28
C THR A 227 -5.00 5.05 55.29
N ASP A 228 -4.47 5.66 56.36
CA ASP A 228 -3.02 5.81 56.52
C ASP A 228 -2.30 4.46 56.62
N LYS A 229 -2.95 3.46 57.23
CA LYS A 229 -2.50 2.06 57.19
C LYS A 229 -2.38 1.54 55.75
N GLY A 230 -3.37 1.81 54.90
CA GLY A 230 -3.35 1.45 53.48
C GLY A 230 -2.21 2.12 52.71
N LYS A 231 -2.00 3.42 52.94
CA LYS A 231 -0.87 4.17 52.35
C LYS A 231 0.48 3.59 52.78
N ALA A 232 0.66 3.30 54.07
CA ALA A 232 1.87 2.69 54.60
C ALA A 232 2.11 1.29 53.99
N LEU A 233 1.06 0.48 53.81
CA LEU A 233 1.17 -0.82 53.15
C LEU A 233 1.52 -0.71 51.67
N LYS A 234 0.95 0.25 50.93
CA LYS A 234 1.32 0.55 49.54
C LYS A 234 2.80 0.89 49.45
N GLN A 235 3.27 1.83 50.27
CA GLN A 235 4.67 2.23 50.34
C GLN A 235 5.61 1.06 50.71
N ALA A 236 5.18 0.17 51.60
CA ALA A 236 5.93 -1.04 51.95
C ALA A 236 6.04 -2.05 50.79
N LEU A 237 4.99 -2.19 49.98
CA LEU A 237 5.01 -3.03 48.76
C LEU A 237 5.95 -2.43 47.68
N GLU A 238 5.91 -1.11 47.52
CA GLU A 238 6.72 -0.37 46.54
C GLU A 238 8.21 -0.39 46.89
N SER A 239 8.56 -0.15 48.16
CA SER A 239 9.94 -0.11 48.65
C SER A 239 10.64 -1.48 48.71
N LYS A 240 9.90 -2.59 48.67
CA LYS A 240 10.49 -3.93 48.64
C LYS A 240 11.19 -4.18 47.30
N VAL A 241 12.37 -4.81 47.34
CA VAL A 241 13.13 -5.24 46.16
C VAL A 241 13.22 -6.77 46.14
N ARG A 242 12.94 -7.37 44.99
CA ARG A 242 13.16 -8.81 44.75
C ARG A 242 14.64 -9.03 44.46
N LYS A 243 15.28 -9.91 45.23
CA LYS A 243 16.64 -10.38 44.91
C LYS A 243 16.56 -11.46 43.84
N THR A 244 17.20 -11.22 42.70
CA THR A 244 17.30 -12.16 41.58
C THR A 244 18.77 -12.50 41.34
N ALA A 245 19.08 -13.77 41.10
CA ALA A 245 20.43 -14.19 40.76
C ALA A 245 20.81 -13.66 39.38
N LEU A 246 22.00 -13.08 39.25
CA LEU A 246 22.49 -12.63 37.95
C LEU A 246 22.94 -13.83 37.12
N GLN A 247 22.48 -13.89 35.87
CA GLN A 247 22.86 -14.90 34.89
C GLN A 247 23.61 -14.23 33.75
N ARG A 248 24.58 -14.93 33.17
CA ARG A 248 25.38 -14.44 32.04
C ARG A 248 24.55 -14.49 30.77
N TYR A 249 24.36 -13.34 30.13
CA TYR A 249 23.78 -13.21 28.80
C TYR A 249 24.84 -12.67 27.83
N THR A 250 24.76 -13.10 26.57
CA THR A 250 25.70 -12.72 25.50
C THR A 250 24.88 -12.28 24.29
N THR A 251 25.35 -11.28 23.54
CA THR A 251 24.71 -10.87 22.28
C THR A 251 24.72 -12.00 21.24
N GLU A 252 23.82 -11.92 20.26
CA GLU A 252 23.67 -12.96 19.23
C GLU A 252 24.94 -13.18 18.40
N ASP A 253 25.74 -12.12 18.20
CA ASP A 253 27.03 -12.15 17.52
C ASP A 253 28.22 -12.49 18.44
N GLY A 254 27.98 -12.65 19.74
CA GLY A 254 29.03 -12.91 20.72
C GLY A 254 29.87 -11.70 21.10
N PHE A 255 29.56 -10.48 20.63
CA PHE A 255 30.43 -9.31 20.81
C PHE A 255 30.62 -8.87 22.27
N PHE A 256 29.56 -8.86 23.09
CA PHE A 256 29.68 -8.61 24.53
C PHE A 256 28.84 -9.57 25.36
N SER A 257 29.21 -9.66 26.63
CA SER A 257 28.50 -10.42 27.65
C SER A 257 28.36 -9.62 28.94
N LEU A 258 27.27 -9.87 29.67
CA LEU A 258 27.03 -9.28 30.99
C LEU A 258 26.14 -10.18 31.84
N ASN A 259 26.24 -10.02 33.15
CA ASN A 259 25.41 -10.72 34.13
C ASN A 259 24.19 -9.86 34.47
N LEU A 260 22.99 -10.35 34.13
CA LEU A 260 21.72 -9.66 34.32
C LEU A 260 20.74 -10.48 35.15
N PRO A 261 19.79 -9.83 35.85
CA PRO A 261 18.72 -10.53 36.54
C PRO A 261 17.72 -11.18 35.58
N ASN A 262 17.57 -10.66 34.35
CA ASN A 262 16.61 -11.13 33.36
C ASN A 262 17.24 -11.21 31.95
N LYS A 263 16.53 -11.90 31.05
CA LYS A 263 16.93 -12.12 29.65
C LYS A 263 17.16 -10.81 28.90
N LEU A 264 18.22 -10.77 28.11
CA LEU A 264 18.56 -9.69 27.19
C LEU A 264 17.87 -9.94 25.84
N TYR A 265 16.89 -9.11 25.49
CA TYR A 265 16.11 -9.24 24.26
C TYR A 265 16.65 -8.30 23.18
N PRO A 266 16.91 -8.77 21.96
CA PRO A 266 17.15 -7.89 20.82
C PRO A 266 15.83 -7.23 20.39
N VAL A 267 15.84 -5.92 20.22
CA VAL A 267 14.73 -5.08 19.79
C VAL A 267 15.14 -4.34 18.52
N LYS A 268 14.29 -4.41 17.50
CA LYS A 268 14.58 -3.85 16.18
C LYS A 268 14.14 -2.39 16.06
N LEU A 269 15.08 -1.50 15.80
CA LEU A 269 14.87 -0.10 15.44
C LEU A 269 15.73 0.24 14.21
N GLN A 270 15.16 0.17 13.00
CA GLN A 270 15.85 0.48 11.73
C GLN A 270 17.19 -0.26 11.52
N ASP A 271 18.26 0.42 11.06
CA ASP A 271 19.60 -0.11 10.78
C ASP A 271 20.47 -0.30 12.05
N GLN A 272 19.87 -0.25 13.24
CA GLN A 272 20.60 -0.30 14.52
C GLN A 272 20.09 -1.44 15.41
N ALA A 273 20.96 -1.94 16.29
CA ALA A 273 20.62 -2.99 17.24
C ALA A 273 20.45 -2.42 18.65
N THR A 274 19.23 -2.47 19.17
CA THR A 274 18.93 -2.15 20.56
C THR A 274 18.70 -3.45 21.33
N TYR A 275 19.21 -3.54 22.55
CA TYR A 275 18.93 -4.65 23.44
C TYR A 275 18.25 -4.13 24.70
N VAL A 276 17.24 -4.85 25.17
CA VAL A 276 16.48 -4.48 26.36
C VAL A 276 16.41 -5.66 27.31
N ALA A 277 16.71 -5.43 28.59
CA ALA A 277 16.55 -6.39 29.67
C ALA A 277 15.73 -5.74 30.79
N PRO A 278 14.39 -5.87 30.78
CA PRO A 278 13.57 -5.31 31.84
C PRO A 278 13.60 -6.20 33.09
N ASP A 279 13.65 -5.57 34.24
CA ASP A 279 13.29 -6.16 35.54
C ASP A 279 11.93 -5.64 35.96
N LEU A 280 10.91 -6.27 35.36
CA LEU A 280 9.50 -5.94 35.58
C LEU A 280 9.14 -5.93 37.06
N ALA A 281 9.70 -6.87 37.85
CA ALA A 281 9.39 -7.02 39.27
C ALA A 281 9.90 -5.83 40.10
N ASN A 282 11.10 -5.33 39.80
CA ASN A 282 11.71 -4.21 40.52
C ASN A 282 11.47 -2.85 39.85
N GLY A 283 10.84 -2.80 38.67
CA GLY A 283 10.62 -1.57 37.92
C GLY A 283 11.92 -0.93 37.40
N SER A 284 12.93 -1.76 37.13
CA SER A 284 14.22 -1.32 36.55
C SER A 284 14.43 -1.96 35.19
N TYR A 285 15.38 -1.45 34.41
CA TYR A 285 15.71 -2.01 33.10
C TYR A 285 17.12 -1.61 32.65
N LEU A 286 17.74 -2.47 31.83
CA LEU A 286 18.90 -2.13 31.03
C LEU A 286 18.50 -1.97 29.57
N VAL A 287 18.94 -0.88 28.93
CA VAL A 287 18.94 -0.71 27.47
C VAL A 287 20.38 -0.64 26.98
N VAL A 288 20.67 -1.25 25.83
CA VAL A 288 21.95 -1.13 25.13
C VAL A 288 21.70 -0.72 23.70
N HIS A 289 22.21 0.45 23.28
CA HIS A 289 22.21 0.87 21.88
C HIS A 289 23.56 0.55 21.25
N ARG A 290 23.53 -0.11 20.09
CA ARG A 290 24.69 -0.37 19.22
C ARG A 290 24.54 0.43 17.94
N ILE A 291 25.41 1.41 17.76
CA ILE A 291 25.30 2.43 16.72
C ILE A 291 26.51 2.31 15.79
N PRO A 292 26.36 1.73 14.58
CA PRO A 292 27.44 1.66 13.60
C PRO A 292 27.93 3.07 13.26
N ASN A 293 29.24 3.27 13.15
CA ASN A 293 29.81 4.59 12.83
C ASN A 293 30.22 4.75 11.35
N TYR A 294 30.29 3.65 10.59
CA TYR A 294 30.66 3.61 9.17
C TYR A 294 31.91 4.43 8.79
N ARG A 295 32.84 4.62 9.74
CA ARG A 295 34.02 5.51 9.56
C ARG A 295 34.90 5.17 8.38
N TYR A 296 34.89 3.91 7.95
CA TYR A 296 35.69 3.43 6.84
C TYR A 296 35.06 3.73 5.48
N LEU A 297 33.75 4.01 5.45
CA LEU A 297 33.00 4.43 4.25
C LEU A 297 32.90 5.96 4.18
N LYS A 298 32.55 6.63 5.28
CA LYS A 298 32.32 8.08 5.37
C LYS A 298 33.11 8.69 6.52
N ALA A 299 34.41 8.92 6.30
CA ALA A 299 35.35 9.32 7.35
C ALA A 299 35.13 10.73 7.93
N THR A 300 34.39 11.60 7.25
CA THR A 300 34.14 13.00 7.66
C THR A 300 33.04 13.15 8.71
N GLU A 301 32.35 12.07 9.08
CA GLU A 301 31.12 12.09 9.91
C GLU A 301 31.27 11.26 11.20
N VAL A 302 32.49 11.12 11.73
CA VAL A 302 32.80 10.21 12.85
C VAL A 302 32.83 10.94 14.19
N PHE A 303 32.06 10.46 15.16
CA PHE A 303 32.07 10.98 16.52
C PHE A 303 33.27 10.47 17.33
N SER A 304 34.06 11.39 17.87
CA SER A 304 35.03 11.14 18.93
C SER A 304 34.36 11.03 20.30
N MET A 305 35.10 10.57 21.32
CA MET A 305 34.57 10.59 22.70
C MET A 305 34.43 12.00 23.26
N GLU A 306 35.25 12.94 22.79
CA GLU A 306 35.12 14.35 23.10
C GLU A 306 33.83 14.94 22.51
N ASP A 307 33.44 14.57 21.29
CA ASP A 307 32.16 15.01 20.70
C ASP A 307 30.96 14.48 21.50
N ILE A 308 31.00 13.21 21.91
CA ILE A 308 29.94 12.65 22.76
C ILE A 308 29.91 13.36 24.13
N ASP A 309 31.07 13.67 24.71
CA ASP A 309 31.16 14.36 26.00
C ASP A 309 30.46 15.73 25.98
N GLN A 310 30.58 16.46 24.88
CA GLN A 310 29.91 17.76 24.68
C GLN A 310 28.38 17.63 24.64
N LEU A 311 27.86 16.52 24.11
CA LEU A 311 26.41 16.28 24.04
C LEU A 311 25.78 15.90 25.38
N LEU A 312 26.58 15.46 26.38
CA LEU A 312 26.04 14.94 27.63
C LEU A 312 25.25 15.99 28.42
N PHE A 313 25.69 17.25 28.42
CA PHE A 313 25.06 18.29 29.23
C PHE A 313 23.60 18.56 28.82
N GLU A 314 23.33 18.55 27.52
CA GLU A 314 21.99 18.81 26.97
C GLU A 314 21.11 17.55 26.92
N ASN A 315 21.73 16.36 26.87
CA ASN A 315 21.01 15.13 26.52
C ASN A 315 20.99 14.07 27.63
N ILE A 316 21.69 14.23 28.76
CA ILE A 316 21.49 13.38 29.93
C ILE A 316 20.38 13.97 30.79
N PRO A 317 19.27 13.25 31.03
CA PRO A 317 18.13 13.81 31.74
C PRO A 317 18.43 14.05 33.22
N GLY A 318 17.89 15.13 33.76
CA GLY A 318 18.05 15.49 35.18
C GLY A 318 19.44 16.05 35.50
N ARG A 319 19.94 15.74 36.71
CA ARG A 319 21.21 16.25 37.23
C ARG A 319 22.30 15.18 37.13
N ILE A 320 23.39 15.48 36.43
CA ILE A 320 24.58 14.61 36.40
C ILE A 320 25.25 14.65 37.78
N LEU A 321 25.36 13.49 38.43
CA LEU A 321 25.99 13.30 39.74
C LEU A 321 27.49 13.00 39.62
N SER A 322 27.90 12.25 38.59
CA SER A 322 29.31 11.93 38.35
C SER A 322 29.56 11.62 36.88
N LYS A 323 30.74 11.97 36.37
CA LYS A 323 31.25 11.62 35.05
C LYS A 323 32.72 11.20 35.15
N ARG A 324 33.08 10.02 34.65
CA ARG A 324 34.46 9.50 34.70
C ARG A 324 34.87 8.87 33.36
N LYS A 325 36.09 9.14 32.91
CA LYS A 325 36.70 8.40 31.79
C LYS A 325 37.04 6.97 32.26
N ILE A 326 36.73 5.98 31.44
CA ILE A 326 36.97 4.56 31.70
C ILE A 326 37.60 3.89 30.47
N ASN A 327 38.25 2.75 30.68
CA ASN A 327 38.71 1.88 29.61
C ASN A 327 38.33 0.44 29.97
N LYS A 328 37.73 -0.28 29.01
CA LYS A 328 37.30 -1.66 29.21
C LYS A 328 37.74 -2.50 28.02
N ASP A 329 38.53 -3.54 28.28
CA ASP A 329 39.03 -4.49 27.29
C ASP A 329 39.69 -3.81 26.06
N GLY A 330 40.32 -2.65 26.27
CA GLY A 330 40.99 -1.86 25.22
C GLY A 330 40.14 -0.74 24.61
N TYR A 331 38.85 -0.67 24.90
CA TYR A 331 37.95 0.36 24.37
C TYR A 331 37.80 1.55 25.35
N PRO A 332 38.03 2.80 24.89
CA PRO A 332 37.80 3.99 25.69
C PRO A 332 36.29 4.24 25.87
N GLY A 333 35.93 4.84 27.01
CA GLY A 333 34.54 5.13 27.32
C GLY A 333 34.32 6.13 28.47
N LEU A 334 33.05 6.36 28.80
CA LEU A 334 32.58 7.25 29.85
C LEU A 334 31.61 6.51 30.79
N ASP A 335 31.76 6.68 32.11
CA ASP A 335 30.82 6.22 33.15
C ASP A 335 30.13 7.43 33.76
N ILE A 336 28.81 7.51 33.59
CA ILE A 336 28.00 8.66 33.98
C ILE A 336 26.90 8.19 34.93
N ARG A 337 26.64 8.97 35.99
CA ARG A 337 25.48 8.78 36.89
C ARG A 337 24.69 10.06 36.94
N ASN A 338 23.37 9.96 36.90
CA ASN A 338 22.46 11.09 36.95
C ASN A 338 21.22 10.78 37.80
N GLU A 339 20.54 11.83 38.22
CA GLU A 339 19.32 11.81 39.03
C GLU A 339 18.24 12.62 38.32
N LEU A 340 17.10 11.98 38.05
CA LEU A 340 15.93 12.58 37.42
C LEU A 340 15.19 13.50 38.39
N LYS A 341 14.27 14.32 37.87
CA LYS A 341 13.46 15.25 38.69
C LYS A 341 12.58 14.53 39.72
N ASN A 342 12.15 13.31 39.43
CA ASN A 342 11.36 12.48 40.34
C ASN A 342 12.23 11.75 41.40
N GLY A 343 13.55 11.94 41.38
CA GLY A 343 14.50 11.32 42.31
C GLY A 343 15.04 9.96 41.86
N ASP A 344 14.56 9.42 40.74
CA ASP A 344 15.09 8.17 40.18
C ASP A 344 16.53 8.37 39.68
N GLN A 345 17.39 7.39 39.94
CA GLN A 345 18.78 7.44 39.49
C GLN A 345 19.02 6.53 38.29
N GLN A 346 19.90 6.98 37.39
CA GLN A 346 20.32 6.24 36.20
C GLN A 346 21.85 6.17 36.14
N ARG A 347 22.35 5.20 35.38
CA ARG A 347 23.78 5.05 35.09
C ARG A 347 24.00 4.67 33.64
N TYR A 348 24.93 5.36 33.01
CA TYR A 348 25.34 5.14 31.64
C TYR A 348 26.79 4.65 31.60
N GLN A 349 27.08 3.67 30.75
CA GLN A 349 28.43 3.41 30.26
C GLN A 349 28.44 3.51 28.74
N ILE A 350 29.25 4.42 28.22
CA ILE A 350 29.38 4.68 26.78
C ILE A 350 30.77 4.22 26.34
N TYR A 351 30.87 3.47 25.24
CA TYR A 351 32.15 3.00 24.69
C TYR A 351 32.26 3.29 23.20
N SER A 352 33.48 3.58 22.75
CA SER A 352 33.83 3.70 21.33
C SER A 352 34.67 2.52 20.88
N THR A 353 34.25 1.87 19.80
CA THR A 353 35.00 0.81 19.13
C THR A 353 35.34 1.26 17.71
N PRO A 354 36.22 0.54 16.97
CA PRO A 354 36.49 0.87 15.58
C PRO A 354 35.26 0.82 14.66
N LEU A 355 34.23 0.03 14.99
CA LEU A 355 33.06 -0.20 14.13
C LEU A 355 31.78 0.48 14.65
N GLU A 356 31.59 0.60 15.97
CA GLU A 356 30.36 1.12 16.57
C GLU A 356 30.57 1.94 17.86
N ILE A 357 29.56 2.73 18.22
CA ILE A 357 29.38 3.37 19.52
C ILE A 357 28.36 2.54 20.32
N LEU A 358 28.67 2.29 21.59
CA LEU A 358 27.85 1.51 22.51
C LEU A 358 27.35 2.40 23.63
N ILE A 359 26.05 2.42 23.89
CA ILE A 359 25.45 3.15 25.02
C ILE A 359 24.69 2.15 25.88
N PHE A 360 25.24 1.82 27.05
CA PHE A 360 24.57 1.02 28.06
C PHE A 360 23.89 1.95 29.06
N LYS A 361 22.56 1.87 29.20
CA LYS A 361 21.76 2.67 30.13
C LYS A 361 21.02 1.76 31.10
N LEU A 362 21.33 1.88 32.39
CA LEU A 362 20.60 1.23 33.48
C LEU A 362 19.76 2.28 34.21
N ALA A 363 18.46 2.05 34.30
CA ALA A 363 17.52 2.91 35.00
C ALA A 363 16.63 2.08 35.94
N GLY A 364 16.15 2.69 37.02
CA GLY A 364 15.20 2.07 37.94
C GLY A 364 14.75 3.03 39.02
N SER A 365 13.65 2.70 39.69
CA SER A 365 13.03 3.59 40.67
C SER A 365 13.91 3.82 41.90
N GLY A 366 13.94 5.06 42.39
CA GLY A 366 14.67 5.50 43.58
C GLY A 366 16.16 5.12 43.56
N ASP A 367 16.62 4.44 44.61
CA ASP A 367 18.02 4.07 44.81
C ASP A 367 18.39 2.66 44.30
N TYR A 368 17.57 2.09 43.40
CA TYR A 368 17.85 0.78 42.82
C TYR A 368 19.21 0.74 42.10
N VAL A 369 19.48 1.72 41.22
CA VAL A 369 20.71 1.78 40.41
C VAL A 369 21.99 1.86 41.25
N PRO A 370 22.12 2.75 42.27
CA PRO A 370 23.33 2.77 43.10
C PRO A 370 23.52 1.48 43.92
N ARG A 371 22.44 0.77 44.31
CA ARG A 371 22.52 -0.49 45.06
C ARG A 371 22.86 -1.71 44.19
N HIS A 372 22.32 -1.78 42.99
CA HIS A 372 22.35 -3.00 42.16
C HIS A 372 23.16 -2.86 40.85
N GLY A 373 23.52 -1.65 40.45
CA GLY A 373 24.18 -1.42 39.15
C GLY A 373 25.64 -1.87 39.08
N ASN A 374 26.39 -1.84 40.19
CA ASN A 374 27.82 -2.19 40.19
C ASN A 374 28.08 -3.64 39.74
N PRO A 375 27.42 -4.68 40.31
CA PRO A 375 27.57 -6.05 39.83
C PRO A 375 27.28 -6.23 38.33
N ILE A 376 26.27 -5.54 37.80
CA ILE A 376 25.89 -5.60 36.38
C ILE A 376 27.01 -5.02 35.51
N PHE A 377 27.39 -3.76 35.70
CA PHE A 377 28.40 -3.11 34.87
C PHE A 377 29.82 -3.69 35.04
N ASN A 378 30.18 -4.16 36.24
CA ASN A 378 31.49 -4.79 36.46
C ASN A 378 31.61 -6.13 35.72
N SER A 379 30.49 -6.82 35.48
CA SER A 379 30.45 -8.09 34.76
C SER A 379 30.53 -7.95 33.24
N LEU A 380 30.39 -6.72 32.70
CA LEU A 380 30.51 -6.46 31.27
C LEU A 380 31.87 -6.97 30.78
N LYS A 381 31.86 -7.67 29.65
CA LYS A 381 33.07 -8.17 29.00
C LYS A 381 32.90 -8.12 27.50
N PHE A 382 33.84 -7.46 26.81
CA PHE A 382 33.92 -7.47 25.35
C PHE A 382 34.73 -8.70 24.91
N HIS A 383 34.20 -9.43 23.93
CA HIS A 383 34.89 -10.60 23.41
C HIS A 383 35.98 -10.21 22.41
N THR A 384 37.18 -10.76 22.61
CA THR A 384 38.31 -10.66 21.69
C THR A 384 38.72 -12.08 21.28
N SER A 385 38.65 -12.39 19.96
CA SER A 385 39.09 -13.71 19.48
C SER A 385 40.62 -13.77 19.34
N LYS A 386 41.19 -14.94 19.64
CA LYS A 386 42.60 -15.25 19.35
C LYS A 386 42.80 -15.74 17.90
N THR A 387 41.75 -16.20 17.23
CA THR A 387 41.81 -16.59 15.81
C THR A 387 41.69 -15.33 14.96
N PRO A 388 42.56 -15.11 13.95
CA PRO A 388 42.54 -13.88 13.17
C PRO A 388 41.28 -13.72 12.30
N TYR A 389 40.71 -14.85 11.85
CA TYR A 389 39.49 -14.91 11.05
C TYR A 389 38.52 -15.94 11.61
N VAL A 390 37.24 -15.74 11.34
CA VAL A 390 36.13 -16.62 11.70
C VAL A 390 35.21 -16.81 10.50
N SER A 391 34.61 -18.00 10.37
CA SER A 391 33.53 -18.25 9.42
C SER A 391 32.19 -17.94 10.09
N LEU A 392 31.41 -17.04 9.50
CA LEU A 392 30.12 -16.61 10.00
C LEU A 392 28.98 -17.22 9.17
N GLN A 393 27.95 -17.67 9.87
CA GLN A 393 26.73 -18.26 9.29
C GLN A 393 25.52 -17.83 10.11
N THR A 394 24.33 -17.91 9.53
CA THR A 394 23.07 -17.70 10.26
C THR A 394 22.57 -19.02 10.84
N PRO A 395 21.61 -19.01 11.78
CA PRO A 395 20.97 -20.24 12.25
C PRO A 395 20.30 -21.06 11.14
N TYR A 396 19.98 -20.42 10.01
CA TYR A 396 19.40 -21.07 8.83
C TYR A 396 20.45 -21.59 7.85
N ARG A 397 21.75 -21.31 8.08
CA ARG A 397 22.88 -21.72 7.22
C ARG A 397 22.63 -21.42 5.74
N ASP A 398 22.02 -20.27 5.44
CA ASP A 398 21.64 -19.84 4.10
C ASP A 398 22.83 -19.25 3.32
N PHE A 399 23.82 -18.70 4.03
CA PHE A 399 25.11 -18.31 3.49
C PHE A 399 26.23 -18.52 4.53
N GLU A 400 27.47 -18.44 4.04
CA GLU A 400 28.71 -18.48 4.81
C GLU A 400 29.66 -17.39 4.30
N VAL A 401 30.40 -16.71 5.19
CA VAL A 401 31.41 -15.70 4.83
C VAL A 401 32.55 -15.67 5.84
N HIS A 402 33.78 -15.41 5.40
CA HIS A 402 34.92 -15.22 6.31
C HIS A 402 35.05 -13.75 6.73
N MET A 403 35.15 -13.50 8.03
CA MET A 403 35.33 -12.16 8.61
C MET A 403 36.53 -12.13 9.57
N PRO A 404 37.17 -10.96 9.77
CA PRO A 404 38.20 -10.81 10.80
C PRO A 404 37.58 -10.98 12.20
N SER A 405 38.42 -11.24 13.21
CA SER A 405 37.99 -11.39 14.61
C SER A 405 37.26 -10.19 15.20
N LEU A 406 37.51 -8.99 14.68
CA LEU A 406 36.80 -7.77 15.04
C LEU A 406 35.68 -7.56 14.01
N PHE A 407 34.49 -8.05 14.35
CA PHE A 407 33.30 -7.97 13.51
C PHE A 407 32.05 -7.70 14.35
N HIS A 408 31.01 -7.22 13.70
CA HIS A 408 29.64 -7.22 14.20
C HIS A 408 28.74 -7.99 13.25
N PHE A 409 27.75 -8.70 13.80
CA PHE A 409 26.71 -9.33 13.01
C PHE A 409 25.35 -8.94 13.57
N TYR A 410 24.74 -7.93 12.96
CA TYR A 410 23.41 -7.46 13.34
C TYR A 410 22.32 -8.36 12.76
N ASN A 411 21.37 -8.71 13.63
CA ASN A 411 20.16 -9.49 13.33
C ASN A 411 20.42 -10.86 12.66
N PRO A 412 21.28 -11.72 13.23
CA PRO A 412 21.58 -13.03 12.63
C PRO A 412 20.39 -14.00 12.70
N SER A 413 19.48 -13.87 13.69
CA SER A 413 18.43 -14.87 13.97
C SER A 413 16.99 -14.37 13.91
N SER A 414 16.74 -13.06 13.76
CA SER A 414 15.40 -12.46 13.79
C SER A 414 14.96 -11.90 12.42
N PHE A 415 13.70 -11.46 12.31
CA PHE A 415 13.09 -11.03 11.05
C PHE A 415 13.76 -9.78 10.44
N GLY A 416 13.89 -9.79 9.12
CA GLY A 416 14.37 -8.69 8.27
C GLY A 416 15.84 -8.76 7.92
N ASP A 417 16.39 -7.60 7.60
CA ASP A 417 17.70 -7.41 6.98
C ASP A 417 18.83 -7.86 7.93
N ARG A 418 19.93 -8.33 7.33
CA ARG A 418 21.10 -8.81 8.05
C ARG A 418 22.31 -8.01 7.61
N PHE A 419 23.13 -7.59 8.56
CA PHE A 419 24.29 -6.77 8.27
C PHE A 419 25.50 -7.26 9.06
N ILE A 420 26.61 -7.46 8.35
CA ILE A 420 27.89 -7.85 8.91
C ILE A 420 28.91 -6.80 8.48
N GLU A 421 29.73 -6.36 9.43
CA GLU A 421 30.92 -5.58 9.13
C GLU A 421 32.11 -6.08 9.95
N GLY A 422 33.30 -5.90 9.42
CA GLY A 422 34.53 -6.30 10.08
C GLY A 422 35.71 -5.44 9.69
N TYR A 423 36.66 -5.29 10.61
CA TYR A 423 37.88 -4.54 10.37
C TYR A 423 39.08 -5.34 10.84
N ASP A 424 40.11 -5.43 9.99
CA ASP A 424 41.39 -6.02 10.34
C ASP A 424 42.43 -4.90 10.57
N PRO A 425 42.82 -4.63 11.83
CA PRO A 425 43.78 -3.58 12.15
C PRO A 425 45.18 -3.79 11.56
N LYS A 426 45.62 -5.05 11.37
CA LYS A 426 46.97 -5.35 10.85
C LYS A 426 47.06 -5.00 9.38
N SER A 427 45.99 -5.31 8.66
CA SER A 427 45.90 -5.24 7.22
C SER A 427 45.24 -3.94 6.75
N LYS A 428 44.70 -3.16 7.69
CA LYS A 428 43.91 -1.94 7.50
C LYS A 428 42.76 -2.13 6.50
N THR A 429 42.17 -3.32 6.49
CA THR A 429 41.11 -3.68 5.56
C THR A 429 39.76 -3.69 6.27
N TYR A 430 38.76 -3.03 5.66
CA TYR A 430 37.37 -3.06 6.09
C TYR A 430 36.57 -4.00 5.17
N PHE A 431 35.62 -4.73 5.75
CA PHE A 431 34.77 -5.68 5.06
C PHE A 431 33.33 -5.47 5.50
N PHE A 432 32.38 -5.66 4.59
CA PHE A 432 30.97 -5.67 4.93
C PHE A 432 30.14 -6.59 4.03
N LEU A 433 29.02 -7.06 4.56
CA LEU A 433 27.98 -7.84 3.88
C LEU A 433 26.62 -7.34 4.36
N LYS A 434 25.77 -6.86 3.45
CA LYS A 434 24.37 -6.56 3.72
C LYS A 434 23.48 -7.52 2.94
N LYS A 435 22.58 -8.24 3.64
CA LYS A 435 21.53 -9.08 3.06
C LYS A 435 20.18 -8.42 3.31
N THR A 436 19.42 -8.16 2.25
CA THR A 436 18.02 -7.75 2.35
C THR A 436 17.12 -8.74 1.59
N THR A 437 15.87 -8.89 2.04
CA THR A 437 14.91 -9.80 1.43
C THR A 437 13.67 -9.02 1.00
N ILE A 438 13.28 -9.16 -0.26
CA ILE A 438 12.08 -8.54 -0.83
C ILE A 438 11.14 -9.65 -1.34
N ASN A 439 9.95 -9.73 -0.75
CA ASN A 439 8.91 -10.66 -1.20
C ASN A 439 7.92 -9.90 -2.10
N ASP A 440 8.41 -9.42 -3.23
CA ASP A 440 7.60 -8.76 -4.27
C ASP A 440 6.83 -9.82 -5.05
N LEU A 441 5.50 -9.70 -5.05
CA LEU A 441 4.58 -10.65 -5.69
C LEU A 441 3.76 -9.98 -6.80
N GLU A 442 4.09 -8.74 -7.14
CA GLU A 442 3.41 -7.93 -8.17
C GLU A 442 4.37 -7.51 -9.28
N TYR A 443 5.68 -7.44 -9.01
CA TYR A 443 6.68 -7.00 -9.99
C TYR A 443 7.99 -7.80 -9.90
N LEU A 444 8.50 -8.22 -11.06
CA LEU A 444 9.82 -8.82 -11.24
C LEU A 444 10.66 -7.90 -12.13
N GLU A 445 11.91 -7.68 -11.74
CA GLU A 445 12.82 -6.76 -12.41
C GLU A 445 13.97 -7.54 -13.04
N GLU A 446 14.57 -6.97 -14.08
CA GLU A 446 15.72 -7.55 -14.77
C GLU A 446 16.95 -7.64 -13.83
N ASP A 447 17.54 -8.83 -13.74
CA ASP A 447 18.61 -9.09 -12.79
C ASP A 447 19.85 -8.21 -13.02
N SER A 448 20.20 -7.97 -14.29
CA SER A 448 21.35 -7.15 -14.68
C SER A 448 21.20 -5.71 -14.16
N PHE A 449 20.00 -5.16 -14.32
CA PHE A 449 19.64 -3.84 -13.86
C PHE A 449 19.66 -3.79 -12.34
N GLU A 450 19.04 -4.74 -11.64
CA GLU A 450 19.00 -4.74 -10.17
C GLU A 450 20.40 -4.77 -9.55
N LEU A 451 21.24 -5.68 -10.03
CA LEU A 451 22.59 -5.88 -9.50
C LEU A 451 23.47 -4.65 -9.70
N LYS A 452 23.36 -4.00 -10.87
CA LYS A 452 24.07 -2.76 -11.20
C LYS A 452 23.51 -1.59 -10.41
N GLN A 453 22.19 -1.44 -10.35
CA GLN A 453 21.53 -0.30 -9.72
C GLN A 453 21.82 -0.23 -8.22
N ILE A 454 21.95 -1.37 -7.52
CA ILE A 454 22.40 -1.41 -6.12
C ILE A 454 23.78 -0.79 -5.95
N GLN A 455 24.74 -1.20 -6.78
CA GLN A 455 26.12 -0.68 -6.73
C GLN A 455 26.16 0.79 -7.14
N GLU A 456 25.41 1.17 -8.17
CA GLU A 456 25.34 2.54 -8.65
C GLU A 456 24.84 3.49 -7.57
N ARG A 457 23.75 3.15 -6.86
CA ARG A 457 23.25 3.96 -5.73
C ARG A 457 24.26 4.06 -4.60
N PHE A 458 24.96 2.96 -4.31
CA PHE A 458 25.99 2.95 -3.29
C PHE A 458 27.17 3.87 -3.67
N TYR A 459 27.64 3.84 -4.92
CA TYR A 459 28.72 4.70 -5.38
C TYR A 459 28.30 6.17 -5.47
N GLN A 460 27.09 6.46 -5.92
CA GLN A 460 26.52 7.82 -5.94
C GLN A 460 26.47 8.42 -4.53
N ASP A 461 26.08 7.64 -3.51
CA ASP A 461 26.07 8.08 -2.11
C ASP A 461 27.48 8.41 -1.55
N LEU A 462 28.52 7.85 -2.17
CA LEU A 462 29.93 8.13 -1.86
C LEU A 462 30.59 9.13 -2.84
N ASN A 463 29.86 9.64 -3.83
CA ASN A 463 30.37 10.45 -4.95
C ASN A 463 31.56 9.81 -5.69
N LEU A 464 31.48 8.50 -5.96
CA LEU A 464 32.53 7.73 -6.64
C LEU A 464 32.12 7.34 -8.06
N ASN A 465 33.11 7.26 -8.95
CA ASN A 465 32.95 6.77 -10.32
C ASN A 465 33.44 5.32 -10.42
N PRO A 466 32.54 4.34 -10.59
CA PRO A 466 32.91 2.93 -10.59
C PRO A 466 33.31 2.39 -11.96
N GLN A 467 34.11 1.34 -11.94
CA GLN A 467 34.33 0.43 -13.07
C GLN A 467 33.65 -0.91 -12.78
N TYR A 468 32.70 -1.28 -13.63
CA TYR A 468 31.95 -2.53 -13.55
C TYR A 468 32.68 -3.65 -14.28
N GLY A 469 32.67 -4.85 -13.70
CA GLY A 469 33.07 -6.07 -14.37
C GLY A 469 31.93 -6.66 -15.22
N GLU A 470 32.18 -7.81 -15.82
CA GLU A 470 31.16 -8.55 -16.57
C GLU A 470 30.10 -9.15 -15.63
N LEU A 471 28.86 -9.16 -16.09
CA LEU A 471 27.76 -9.84 -15.42
C LEU A 471 27.96 -11.36 -15.51
N GLN A 472 27.88 -12.05 -14.37
CA GLN A 472 27.99 -13.51 -14.31
C GLN A 472 26.74 -14.08 -13.67
N GLU A 473 25.76 -14.46 -14.50
CA GLU A 473 24.44 -14.95 -14.09
C GLU A 473 23.79 -14.01 -13.07
N ASN A 474 23.84 -14.36 -11.79
CA ASN A 474 23.22 -13.65 -10.67
C ASN A 474 24.21 -12.79 -9.85
N ARG A 475 25.37 -12.46 -10.45
CA ARG A 475 26.48 -11.76 -9.79
C ARG A 475 27.03 -10.62 -10.64
N LEU A 476 27.34 -9.50 -9.98
CA LEU A 476 28.09 -8.39 -10.58
C LEU A 476 29.19 -7.90 -9.64
N THR A 477 30.39 -7.68 -10.17
CA THR A 477 31.51 -7.08 -9.42
C THR A 477 31.84 -5.70 -9.93
N SER A 478 32.35 -4.82 -9.06
CA SER A 478 32.84 -3.49 -9.45
C SER A 478 33.94 -3.01 -8.52
N HIS A 479 34.61 -1.93 -8.92
CA HIS A 479 35.55 -1.24 -8.04
C HIS A 479 35.62 0.26 -8.34
N ALA A 480 36.02 1.04 -7.34
CA ALA A 480 36.30 2.47 -7.47
C ALA A 480 37.43 2.89 -6.50
N VAL A 481 38.25 3.87 -6.89
CA VAL A 481 39.24 4.46 -5.98
C VAL A 481 38.52 5.34 -4.97
N LEU A 482 38.66 5.03 -3.68
CA LEU A 482 38.02 5.78 -2.59
C LEU A 482 38.87 6.99 -2.18
N ASP A 483 40.19 6.83 -2.16
CA ASP A 483 41.13 7.87 -1.77
C ASP A 483 42.44 7.70 -2.55
N GLU A 484 42.73 8.66 -3.43
CA GLU A 484 43.92 8.67 -4.28
C GLU A 484 45.22 8.78 -3.46
N ASN A 485 45.19 9.46 -2.31
CA ASN A 485 46.39 9.68 -1.49
C ASN A 485 46.81 8.41 -0.74
N THR A 486 45.83 7.62 -0.29
CA THR A 486 46.11 6.37 0.43
C THR A 486 46.12 5.15 -0.49
N GLY A 487 45.71 5.30 -1.76
CA GLY A 487 45.58 4.21 -2.72
C GLY A 487 44.50 3.19 -2.33
N LYS A 488 43.56 3.57 -1.46
CA LYS A 488 42.47 2.68 -1.04
C LYS A 488 41.44 2.57 -2.14
N THR A 489 41.10 1.33 -2.48
CA THR A 489 40.06 1.00 -3.44
C THR A 489 38.93 0.29 -2.73
N ILE A 490 37.70 0.64 -3.10
CA ILE A 490 36.50 -0.10 -2.70
C ILE A 490 36.15 -1.11 -3.80
N TYR A 491 36.02 -2.37 -3.42
CA TYR A 491 35.59 -3.46 -4.29
C TYR A 491 34.21 -3.90 -3.83
N LEU A 492 33.24 -3.96 -4.75
CA LEU A 492 31.89 -4.42 -4.46
C LEU A 492 31.55 -5.69 -5.23
N ASN A 493 30.65 -6.46 -4.66
CA ASN A 493 30.06 -7.63 -5.30
C ASN A 493 28.60 -7.74 -4.88
N THR A 494 27.69 -7.73 -5.85
CA THR A 494 26.26 -7.96 -5.63
C THR A 494 25.85 -9.35 -6.08
N TYR A 495 25.03 -10.01 -5.26
CA TYR A 495 24.43 -11.31 -5.60
C TYR A 495 22.91 -11.26 -5.46
N LEU A 496 22.24 -11.99 -6.32
CA LEU A 496 20.80 -12.24 -6.27
C LEU A 496 20.51 -13.73 -6.11
N ARG A 497 19.65 -14.11 -5.16
CA ARG A 497 19.15 -15.49 -5.05
C ARG A 497 17.68 -15.50 -4.64
N GLY A 498 16.80 -15.75 -5.60
CA GLY A 498 15.35 -15.64 -5.41
C GLY A 498 14.99 -14.24 -4.88
N ASN A 499 14.60 -14.15 -3.61
CA ASN A 499 14.19 -12.89 -2.98
C ASN A 499 15.29 -12.21 -2.15
N ASP A 500 16.44 -12.87 -2.02
CA ASP A 500 17.55 -12.41 -1.19
C ASP A 500 18.57 -11.67 -2.06
N TYR A 501 18.87 -10.44 -1.67
CA TYR A 501 19.85 -9.57 -2.31
C TYR A 501 21.00 -9.35 -1.35
N TYR A 502 22.22 -9.49 -1.86
CA TYR A 502 23.44 -9.34 -1.09
C TYR A 502 24.30 -8.26 -1.71
N LEU A 503 24.83 -7.37 -0.87
CA LEU A 503 25.90 -6.43 -1.21
C LEU A 503 27.10 -6.73 -0.32
N LEU A 504 28.20 -7.15 -0.94
CA LEU A 504 29.49 -7.33 -0.30
C LEU A 504 30.40 -6.18 -0.68
N GLY A 505 31.23 -5.74 0.26
CA GLY A 505 32.26 -4.76 -0.03
C GLY A 505 33.52 -4.95 0.79
N SER A 506 34.65 -4.58 0.18
CA SER A 506 35.94 -4.49 0.86
C SER A 506 36.66 -3.21 0.50
N ILE A 507 37.23 -2.54 1.50
CA ILE A 507 38.08 -1.34 1.32
C ILE A 507 39.49 -1.70 1.72
N THR A 508 40.40 -1.73 0.74
CA THR A 508 41.76 -2.20 0.91
C THR A 508 42.70 -1.63 -0.13
N THR A 509 44.00 -1.79 0.09
CA THR A 509 45.06 -1.52 -0.90
C THR A 509 45.51 -2.78 -1.64
N SER A 510 45.04 -3.98 -1.25
CA SER A 510 45.41 -5.26 -1.87
C SER A 510 44.21 -5.89 -2.59
N LYS A 511 44.31 -6.00 -3.91
CA LYS A 511 43.30 -6.66 -4.75
C LYS A 511 43.11 -8.13 -4.37
N GLU A 512 44.17 -8.81 -3.96
CA GLU A 512 44.16 -10.23 -3.56
C GLU A 512 43.33 -10.44 -2.29
N ARG A 513 43.39 -9.50 -1.34
CA ARG A 513 42.57 -9.57 -0.12
C ARG A 513 41.09 -9.33 -0.39
N ALA A 514 40.78 -8.37 -1.28
CA ALA A 514 39.42 -8.16 -1.72
C ALA A 514 38.89 -9.43 -2.39
N ALA A 515 39.65 -10.02 -3.31
CA ALA A 515 39.29 -11.28 -3.97
C ALA A 515 39.06 -12.43 -2.96
N TYR A 516 39.97 -12.64 -2.00
CA TYR A 516 39.81 -13.65 -0.96
C TYR A 516 38.52 -13.50 -0.16
N PHE A 517 38.14 -12.26 0.20
CA PHE A 517 36.88 -12.01 0.90
C PHE A 517 35.67 -12.34 0.02
N MET A 518 35.68 -11.88 -1.24
CA MET A 518 34.58 -12.14 -2.18
C MET A 518 34.40 -13.64 -2.46
N ASP A 519 35.49 -14.38 -2.61
CA ASP A 519 35.49 -15.84 -2.84
C ASP A 519 35.13 -16.65 -1.58
N SER A 520 35.28 -16.06 -0.39
CA SER A 520 34.87 -16.69 0.87
C SER A 520 33.34 -16.78 1.00
N PHE A 521 32.60 -15.91 0.30
CA PHE A 521 31.15 -15.89 0.37
C PHE A 521 30.55 -17.06 -0.40
N LYS A 522 29.77 -17.89 0.30
CA LYS A 522 29.12 -19.07 -0.28
C LYS A 522 27.66 -19.13 0.09
N LEU A 523 26.79 -19.16 -0.91
CA LEU A 523 25.38 -19.47 -0.74
C LEU A 523 25.22 -20.97 -0.48
N ARG A 524 24.42 -21.34 0.54
CA ARG A 524 24.25 -22.73 1.01
C ARG A 524 22.78 -23.13 0.96
N LYS A 525 22.49 -24.43 1.06
CA LYS A 525 21.11 -24.92 1.18
C LYS A 525 20.62 -24.61 2.60
N LYS A 526 19.45 -23.96 2.70
CA LYS A 526 18.82 -23.55 3.96
C LYS A 526 18.52 -24.76 4.85
N THR A 527 18.75 -24.61 6.16
CA THR A 527 18.35 -25.53 7.22
C THR A 527 17.38 -24.84 8.18
N TYR A 528 16.49 -25.60 8.82
CA TYR A 528 15.45 -25.04 9.68
C TYR A 528 15.66 -25.46 11.14
N PRO A 529 15.87 -24.51 12.07
CA PRO A 529 16.06 -24.85 13.49
C PRO A 529 14.75 -25.32 14.16
N LYS A 530 13.60 -24.88 13.65
CA LYS A 530 12.28 -25.35 14.09
C LYS A 530 11.86 -26.58 13.29
N GLN A 531 11.25 -27.55 13.97
CA GLN A 531 10.70 -28.74 13.31
C GLN A 531 9.41 -28.37 12.56
N PHE A 532 9.19 -29.05 11.44
CA PHE A 532 7.96 -28.98 10.67
C PHE A 532 6.87 -29.81 11.35
N GLY A 533 5.68 -29.24 11.52
CA GLY A 533 4.53 -29.93 12.09
C GLY A 533 3.26 -29.63 11.30
N GLN A 534 2.26 -30.52 11.41
CA GLN A 534 0.94 -30.29 10.83
C GLN A 534 0.27 -29.11 11.55
N ILE A 535 -0.27 -28.18 10.77
CA ILE A 535 -1.02 -27.02 11.24
C ILE A 535 -2.42 -27.03 10.61
N VAL A 536 -3.41 -26.56 11.36
CA VAL A 536 -4.78 -26.34 10.89
C VAL A 536 -5.10 -24.87 11.07
N ASP A 537 -5.26 -24.14 9.96
CA ASP A 537 -5.69 -22.76 9.96
C ASP A 537 -7.23 -22.70 9.89
N THR A 538 -7.85 -22.51 11.05
CA THR A 538 -9.31 -22.34 11.16
C THR A 538 -9.80 -20.96 10.73
N ALA A 539 -8.93 -19.96 10.61
CA ALA A 539 -9.27 -18.63 10.13
C ALA A 539 -9.31 -18.56 8.59
N MET A 540 -8.49 -19.36 7.91
CA MET A 540 -8.43 -19.50 6.45
C MET A 540 -9.02 -20.82 5.94
N TYR A 541 -9.41 -21.73 6.82
CA TYR A 541 -10.06 -23.01 6.48
C TYR A 541 -9.21 -23.97 5.65
N PHE A 542 -7.94 -24.17 6.01
CA PHE A 542 -7.09 -25.21 5.41
C PHE A 542 -6.18 -25.87 6.45
N SER A 543 -5.54 -26.97 6.07
CA SER A 543 -4.43 -27.58 6.82
C SER A 543 -3.20 -27.72 5.93
N THR A 544 -2.01 -27.71 6.53
CA THR A 544 -0.73 -27.94 5.86
C THR A 544 0.37 -28.31 6.87
N VAL A 545 1.62 -28.41 6.44
CA VAL A 545 2.79 -28.66 7.29
C VAL A 545 3.72 -27.44 7.24
N SER A 546 4.06 -26.88 8.40
CA SER A 546 4.87 -25.65 8.49
C SER A 546 5.62 -25.53 9.81
N THR A 547 6.65 -24.66 9.84
CA THR A 547 7.33 -24.22 11.07
C THR A 547 6.68 -22.96 11.69
N VAL A 548 5.66 -22.41 11.03
CA VAL A 548 4.98 -21.15 11.38
C VAL A 548 3.55 -21.47 11.81
N LYS A 549 3.12 -20.96 12.97
CA LYS A 549 1.74 -21.13 13.45
C LYS A 549 0.77 -20.23 12.67
N PRO A 550 -0.47 -20.69 12.40
CA PRO A 550 -1.50 -19.87 11.77
C PRO A 550 -2.00 -18.77 12.72
N LEU A 551 -2.60 -17.71 12.16
CA LEU A 551 -3.26 -16.67 12.95
C LEU A 551 -4.64 -17.16 13.39
N ASN A 552 -5.02 -16.88 14.64
CA ASN A 552 -6.36 -17.19 15.17
C ASN A 552 -7.49 -16.36 14.54
N PHE A 553 -7.13 -15.32 13.77
CA PHE A 553 -8.06 -14.44 13.10
C PHE A 553 -7.41 -13.76 11.89
N VAL A 554 -8.18 -13.71 10.80
CA VAL A 554 -7.86 -12.98 9.58
C VAL A 554 -9.08 -12.15 9.19
N GLU A 555 -8.86 -10.87 8.92
CA GLU A 555 -9.92 -9.95 8.49
C GLU A 555 -10.44 -10.32 7.09
N ASN A 556 -11.71 -10.03 6.83
CA ASN A 556 -12.31 -10.21 5.51
C ASN A 556 -12.62 -8.85 4.88
N SER A 557 -12.48 -8.74 3.56
CA SER A 557 -12.64 -7.48 2.81
C SER A 557 -14.02 -6.82 2.99
N GLY A 558 -15.04 -7.59 3.33
CA GLY A 558 -16.40 -7.09 3.58
C GLY A 558 -16.59 -6.35 4.92
N SER A 559 -15.65 -6.45 5.86
CA SER A 559 -15.80 -5.91 7.23
C SER A 559 -14.90 -4.70 7.55
N SER A 560 -14.48 -3.91 6.54
CA SER A 560 -13.58 -2.77 6.77
C SER A 560 -14.11 -1.80 7.83
N PHE A 561 -13.19 -1.27 8.65
CA PHE A 561 -13.45 -0.29 9.71
C PHE A 561 -14.44 0.80 9.27
N GLY A 562 -15.55 0.94 10.01
CA GLY A 562 -16.55 2.00 9.81
C GLY A 562 -17.77 1.65 8.95
N LYS A 563 -17.82 0.47 8.31
CA LYS A 563 -19.03 0.03 7.58
C LYS A 563 -19.91 -0.85 8.49
N ASN A 564 -20.96 -0.25 9.07
CA ASN A 564 -21.97 -0.90 9.93
C ASN A 564 -22.87 -1.95 9.21
N LYS A 565 -22.43 -2.57 8.12
CA LYS A 565 -23.25 -3.52 7.35
C LYS A 565 -22.78 -4.94 7.64
N LYS A 566 -23.65 -5.73 8.29
CA LYS A 566 -23.46 -7.18 8.44
C LYS A 566 -23.28 -7.79 7.05
N VAL A 567 -22.07 -8.29 6.77
CA VAL A 567 -21.78 -9.05 5.55
C VAL A 567 -22.73 -10.25 5.53
N LYS A 568 -23.52 -10.36 4.46
CA LYS A 568 -24.46 -11.48 4.35
C LYS A 568 -23.71 -12.74 3.96
N SER A 569 -24.19 -13.90 4.38
CA SER A 569 -23.50 -15.18 4.14
C SER A 569 -23.23 -15.45 2.65
N TYR A 570 -24.14 -15.01 1.79
CA TYR A 570 -24.04 -15.19 0.34
C TYR A 570 -23.06 -14.24 -0.35
N GLU A 571 -22.63 -13.15 0.31
CA GLU A 571 -21.74 -12.17 -0.31
C GLU A 571 -20.32 -12.74 -0.49
N ALA A 572 -19.64 -12.27 -1.52
CA ALA A 572 -18.24 -12.58 -1.74
C ALA A 572 -17.37 -11.83 -0.72
N TYR A 573 -16.27 -12.45 -0.31
CA TYR A 573 -15.24 -11.78 0.50
C TYR A 573 -13.86 -12.37 0.23
N THR A 574 -12.83 -11.59 0.54
CA THR A 574 -11.43 -12.00 0.46
C THR A 574 -10.82 -11.95 1.85
N LYS A 575 -10.02 -12.96 2.20
CA LYS A 575 -9.12 -12.94 3.36
C LYS A 575 -7.69 -13.11 2.84
N LYS A 576 -6.72 -12.44 3.45
CA LYS A 576 -5.32 -12.54 3.07
C LYS A 576 -4.45 -12.61 4.31
N THR A 577 -3.53 -13.57 4.36
CA THR A 577 -2.56 -13.73 5.45
C THR A 577 -1.19 -14.13 4.90
N ARG A 578 -0.16 -14.04 5.75
CA ARG A 578 1.23 -14.32 5.39
C ARG A 578 1.87 -15.24 6.44
N TYR A 579 2.48 -16.31 5.95
CA TYR A 579 3.27 -17.26 6.73
C TYR A 579 4.75 -17.00 6.50
N GLN A 580 5.42 -16.35 7.46
CA GLN A 580 6.83 -15.96 7.33
C GLN A 580 7.70 -16.55 8.45
N ASN A 581 8.86 -17.10 8.08
CA ASN A 581 9.86 -17.58 9.04
C ASN A 581 10.93 -16.49 9.34
N LYS A 582 11.78 -16.68 10.36
CA LYS A 582 12.82 -15.70 10.74
C LYS A 582 13.98 -15.58 9.71
N ASN A 583 13.96 -16.38 8.63
CA ASN A 583 14.84 -16.23 7.47
C ASN A 583 14.24 -15.38 6.35
N ASN A 584 13.07 -14.77 6.58
CA ASN A 584 12.30 -13.95 5.64
C ASN A 584 11.67 -14.68 4.46
N GLU A 585 11.70 -16.02 4.45
CA GLU A 585 10.88 -16.78 3.51
C GLU A 585 9.43 -16.62 3.89
N ALA A 586 8.58 -16.33 2.91
CA ALA A 586 7.19 -16.04 3.13
C ALA A 586 6.29 -16.67 2.08
N ILE A 587 5.15 -17.18 2.56
CA ILE A 587 4.06 -17.68 1.73
C ILE A 587 2.84 -16.82 2.03
N THR A 588 2.32 -16.16 1.00
CA THR A 588 1.04 -15.43 1.09
C THR A 588 -0.08 -16.39 0.71
N VAL A 589 -1.11 -16.45 1.55
CA VAL A 589 -2.33 -17.21 1.27
C VAL A 589 -3.49 -16.23 1.19
N GLU A 590 -4.14 -16.19 0.03
CA GLU A 590 -5.37 -15.47 -0.20
C GLU A 590 -6.53 -16.47 -0.34
N LEU A 591 -7.63 -16.21 0.36
CA LEU A 591 -8.87 -16.97 0.26
C LEU A 591 -9.95 -16.05 -0.29
N ASN A 592 -10.48 -16.40 -1.45
CA ASN A 592 -11.61 -15.75 -2.08
C ASN A 592 -12.86 -16.63 -1.93
N LYS A 593 -13.82 -16.21 -1.10
CA LYS A 593 -15.17 -16.77 -1.12
C LYS A 593 -15.94 -16.11 -2.27
N ALA A 594 -16.42 -16.91 -3.21
CA ALA A 594 -17.31 -16.46 -4.26
C ALA A 594 -18.70 -16.04 -3.74
N HIS A 595 -19.43 -15.27 -4.53
CA HIS A 595 -20.86 -15.06 -4.26
C HIS A 595 -21.61 -16.38 -4.45
N ASP A 596 -22.65 -16.65 -3.68
CA ASP A 596 -23.35 -17.95 -3.73
C ASP A 596 -24.09 -18.22 -5.06
N LEU A 597 -24.26 -17.19 -5.89
CA LEU A 597 -24.80 -17.28 -7.26
C LEU A 597 -23.71 -17.28 -8.34
N MET A 598 -22.43 -17.22 -7.97
CA MET A 598 -21.31 -17.26 -8.91
C MET A 598 -21.20 -18.64 -9.55
N ALA A 599 -21.37 -18.65 -10.87
CA ALA A 599 -21.25 -19.83 -11.69
C ALA A 599 -20.11 -19.65 -12.71
N PHE A 600 -19.47 -20.76 -13.05
CA PHE A 600 -18.57 -20.94 -14.18
C PHE A 600 -18.99 -22.19 -14.92
N THR A 601 -18.83 -22.19 -16.25
CA THR A 601 -19.21 -23.32 -17.11
C THR A 601 -18.35 -24.56 -16.86
N ASN A 602 -17.06 -24.37 -16.58
CA ASN A 602 -16.10 -25.42 -16.27
C ASN A 602 -14.89 -24.86 -15.53
N ILE A 603 -14.02 -25.75 -15.05
CA ILE A 603 -12.81 -25.38 -14.32
C ILE A 603 -11.82 -24.58 -15.19
N ASP A 604 -11.75 -24.87 -16.49
CA ASP A 604 -10.85 -24.17 -17.43
C ASP A 604 -11.21 -22.69 -17.53
N SER A 605 -12.49 -22.34 -17.43
CA SER A 605 -12.95 -20.94 -17.42
C SER A 605 -12.49 -20.19 -16.17
N VAL A 606 -12.38 -20.89 -15.03
CA VAL A 606 -11.80 -20.33 -13.80
C VAL A 606 -10.31 -20.10 -14.01
N TRP A 607 -9.57 -21.09 -14.52
CA TRP A 607 -8.14 -20.98 -14.76
C TRP A 607 -7.77 -19.94 -15.81
N LEU A 608 -8.49 -19.88 -16.93
CA LEU A 608 -8.27 -18.86 -17.96
C LEU A 608 -8.42 -17.45 -17.38
N ARG A 609 -9.43 -17.23 -16.51
CA ARG A 609 -9.61 -15.94 -15.83
C ARG A 609 -8.43 -15.62 -14.90
N ARG A 610 -7.82 -16.62 -14.26
CA ARG A 610 -6.61 -16.44 -13.43
C ARG A 610 -5.38 -16.17 -14.29
N GLN A 611 -5.23 -16.84 -15.42
CA GLN A 611 -4.09 -16.65 -16.33
C GLN A 611 -4.12 -15.25 -16.95
N LYS A 612 -5.26 -14.84 -17.52
CA LYS A 612 -5.44 -13.49 -18.11
C LYS A 612 -5.08 -12.37 -17.15
N HIS A 613 -5.42 -12.52 -15.87
CA HIS A 613 -5.06 -11.53 -14.85
C HIS A 613 -3.56 -11.24 -14.75
N TYR A 614 -2.70 -12.23 -15.02
CA TYR A 614 -1.24 -12.10 -14.98
C TYR A 614 -0.63 -11.79 -16.36
N GLU A 615 -1.25 -12.27 -17.44
CA GLU A 615 -0.87 -11.88 -18.81
C GLU A 615 -1.05 -10.37 -19.02
N ASP A 616 -2.13 -9.79 -18.49
CA ASP A 616 -2.38 -8.34 -18.47
C ASP A 616 -1.33 -7.55 -17.64
N GLN A 617 -0.47 -8.24 -16.89
CA GLN A 617 0.62 -7.69 -16.07
C GLN A 617 2.01 -8.05 -16.62
N ASP A 618 2.10 -8.42 -17.90
CA ASP A 618 3.34 -8.78 -18.61
C ASP A 618 4.10 -10.01 -18.06
N PHE A 619 3.43 -10.86 -17.26
CA PHE A 619 4.03 -12.12 -16.80
C PHE A 619 3.86 -13.25 -17.82
N LYS A 620 4.91 -14.05 -17.97
CA LYS A 620 4.87 -15.33 -18.68
C LYS A 620 4.71 -16.48 -17.70
N LEU A 621 3.76 -17.36 -17.98
CA LEU A 621 3.53 -18.56 -17.19
C LEU A 621 4.47 -19.68 -17.67
N ILE A 622 5.24 -20.25 -16.75
CA ILE A 622 6.09 -21.42 -16.97
C ILE A 622 5.75 -22.51 -15.94
N ARG A 623 6.18 -23.76 -16.20
CA ARG A 623 6.03 -24.90 -15.28
C ARG A 623 4.59 -25.10 -14.80
N THR A 624 3.63 -25.10 -15.72
CA THR A 624 2.21 -25.24 -15.42
C THR A 624 1.86 -26.69 -15.08
N ARG A 625 1.04 -26.89 -14.03
CA ARG A 625 0.53 -28.19 -13.61
C ARG A 625 -0.92 -28.04 -13.15
N GLN A 626 -1.80 -28.88 -13.70
CA GLN A 626 -3.19 -28.97 -13.27
C GLN A 626 -3.45 -30.36 -12.68
N LYS A 627 -4.28 -30.41 -11.65
CA LYS A 627 -4.68 -31.66 -11.00
C LYS A 627 -6.12 -31.56 -10.53
N ALA A 628 -6.95 -32.54 -10.88
CA ALA A 628 -8.21 -32.79 -10.18
C ALA A 628 -7.95 -33.85 -9.11
N ILE A 629 -8.36 -33.56 -7.88
CA ILE A 629 -8.26 -34.46 -6.73
C ILE A 629 -9.68 -34.98 -6.42
N GLU A 630 -9.77 -36.10 -5.70
CA GLU A 630 -11.02 -36.58 -5.11
C GLU A 630 -11.76 -35.46 -4.33
N ASP A 631 -13.07 -35.57 -4.16
CA ASP A 631 -13.94 -34.58 -3.50
C ASP A 631 -14.07 -33.21 -4.19
N LYS A 632 -14.03 -33.16 -5.52
CA LYS A 632 -14.22 -31.94 -6.34
C LYS A 632 -13.22 -30.82 -6.00
N VAL A 633 -11.99 -31.18 -5.60
CA VAL A 633 -10.90 -30.23 -5.39
C VAL A 633 -10.08 -30.10 -6.66
N TYR A 634 -9.89 -28.87 -7.14
CA TYR A 634 -9.13 -28.59 -8.35
C TYR A 634 -7.91 -27.73 -8.02
N GLU A 635 -6.74 -28.16 -8.48
CA GLU A 635 -5.48 -27.44 -8.30
C GLU A 635 -4.94 -26.95 -9.64
N PHE A 636 -4.40 -25.73 -9.63
CA PHE A 636 -3.64 -25.18 -10.74
C PHE A 636 -2.42 -24.44 -10.23
N GLU A 637 -1.26 -25.01 -10.49
CA GLU A 637 0.05 -24.50 -10.09
C GLU A 637 0.85 -24.04 -11.31
N TYR A 638 1.55 -22.93 -11.19
CA TYR A 638 2.41 -22.36 -12.23
C TYR A 638 3.41 -21.38 -11.62
N THR A 639 4.51 -21.11 -12.33
CA THR A 639 5.46 -20.05 -11.98
C THR A 639 5.28 -18.88 -12.94
N LEU A 640 5.04 -17.69 -12.40
CA LEU A 640 5.12 -16.45 -13.17
C LEU A 640 6.59 -16.05 -13.32
N SER A 641 6.97 -15.65 -14.52
CA SER A 641 8.31 -15.20 -14.88
C SER A 641 8.23 -13.91 -15.69
N ALA A 642 9.25 -13.07 -15.59
CA ALA A 642 9.45 -11.92 -16.46
C ALA A 642 10.66 -12.16 -17.36
N ASN A 643 10.78 -11.41 -18.45
CA ASN A 643 11.97 -11.49 -19.30
C ASN A 643 13.22 -11.11 -18.50
N GLU A 644 14.31 -11.84 -18.70
CA GLU A 644 15.64 -11.51 -18.15
C GLU A 644 15.72 -11.40 -16.61
N SER A 645 14.76 -12.01 -15.90
CA SER A 645 14.83 -12.22 -14.46
C SER A 645 14.96 -13.70 -14.14
N THR A 646 15.92 -14.07 -13.28
CA THR A 646 15.98 -15.42 -12.71
C THR A 646 14.98 -15.61 -11.58
N ARG A 647 14.34 -14.53 -11.10
CA ARG A 647 13.27 -14.60 -10.10
C ARG A 647 11.95 -15.04 -10.75
N GLY A 648 11.12 -15.72 -9.98
CA GLY A 648 9.77 -16.09 -10.38
C GLY A 648 8.79 -15.99 -9.22
N ILE A 649 7.50 -16.07 -9.50
CA ILE A 649 6.46 -16.16 -8.47
C ILE A 649 5.76 -17.50 -8.64
N LEU A 650 6.00 -18.43 -7.72
CA LEU A 650 5.27 -19.67 -7.64
C LEU A 650 3.85 -19.37 -7.14
N VAL A 651 2.87 -19.79 -7.92
CA VAL A 651 1.44 -19.62 -7.63
C VAL A 651 0.77 -20.98 -7.62
N LYS A 652 0.02 -21.27 -6.56
CA LYS A 652 -0.86 -22.45 -6.50
C LYS A 652 -2.28 -21.99 -6.20
N ASN A 653 -3.19 -22.22 -7.15
CA ASN A 653 -4.62 -22.02 -6.97
C ASN A 653 -5.26 -23.34 -6.55
N VAL A 654 -6.15 -23.30 -5.55
CA VAL A 654 -6.92 -24.47 -5.11
C VAL A 654 -8.39 -24.08 -4.99
N LEU A 655 -9.26 -24.70 -5.79
CA LEU A 655 -10.71 -24.50 -5.74
C LEU A 655 -11.38 -25.67 -5.02
N LYS A 656 -12.21 -25.38 -4.02
CA LYS A 656 -13.12 -26.34 -3.38
C LYS A 656 -14.47 -25.66 -3.11
N GLY A 657 -15.54 -26.16 -3.70
CA GLY A 657 -16.88 -25.56 -3.58
C GLY A 657 -16.90 -24.10 -4.05
N GLY A 658 -17.21 -23.18 -3.12
CA GLY A 658 -17.22 -21.73 -3.37
C GLY A 658 -15.98 -20.98 -2.87
N LEU A 659 -14.92 -21.70 -2.51
CA LEU A 659 -13.68 -21.17 -1.95
C LEU A 659 -12.53 -21.37 -2.93
N LEU A 660 -11.94 -20.26 -3.37
CA LEU A 660 -10.73 -20.25 -4.18
C LEU A 660 -9.56 -19.75 -3.34
N TYR A 661 -8.59 -20.62 -3.12
CA TYR A 661 -7.31 -20.31 -2.48
C TYR A 661 -6.28 -19.93 -3.54
N GLU A 662 -5.46 -18.94 -3.24
CA GLU A 662 -4.26 -18.62 -3.98
C GLU A 662 -3.08 -18.52 -3.02
N LEU A 663 -2.11 -19.41 -3.20
CA LEU A 663 -0.81 -19.35 -2.55
C LEU A 663 0.15 -18.63 -3.49
N LYS A 664 0.91 -17.67 -2.97
CA LYS A 664 1.98 -17.00 -3.72
C LYS A 664 3.29 -16.98 -2.93
N THR A 665 4.38 -17.26 -3.62
CA THR A 665 5.73 -17.17 -3.06
C THR A 665 6.71 -16.83 -4.16
N ALA A 666 7.55 -15.82 -3.96
CA ALA A 666 8.61 -15.56 -4.92
C ALA A 666 9.77 -16.55 -4.71
N VAL A 667 10.29 -17.06 -5.82
CA VAL A 667 11.23 -18.19 -5.92
C VAL A 667 12.35 -17.84 -6.90
N ASP A 668 13.38 -18.67 -6.93
CA ASP A 668 14.42 -18.67 -7.96
C ASP A 668 14.02 -19.67 -9.04
N THR A 669 14.01 -19.28 -10.31
CA THR A 669 13.62 -20.16 -11.42
C THR A 669 14.74 -21.13 -11.80
N LEU A 670 16.00 -20.87 -11.42
CA LEU A 670 17.14 -21.73 -11.70
C LEU A 670 17.33 -22.83 -10.64
N GLN A 671 16.64 -22.74 -9.50
CA GLN A 671 16.77 -23.68 -8.39
C GLN A 671 15.41 -24.20 -7.93
N GLU A 672 15.42 -25.34 -7.24
CA GLU A 672 14.22 -25.85 -6.59
C GLU A 672 13.80 -24.94 -5.43
N PRO A 673 12.48 -24.75 -5.19
CA PRO A 673 11.99 -24.04 -4.01
C PRO A 673 12.50 -24.65 -2.70
N SER A 674 12.56 -23.84 -1.66
CA SER A 674 13.07 -24.30 -0.36
C SER A 674 12.11 -25.31 0.29
N GLN A 675 12.63 -26.10 1.23
CA GLN A 675 11.82 -27.07 1.99
C GLN A 675 10.63 -26.39 2.69
N PHE A 676 10.77 -25.13 3.13
CA PHE A 676 9.66 -24.37 3.70
C PHE A 676 8.51 -24.17 2.70
N VAL A 677 8.84 -23.85 1.45
CA VAL A 677 7.86 -23.63 0.37
C VAL A 677 7.27 -24.96 -0.08
N THR A 678 8.10 -25.94 -0.45
CA THR A 678 7.62 -27.22 -0.98
C THR A 678 6.74 -27.95 0.03
N THR A 679 7.18 -28.05 1.29
CA THR A 679 6.42 -28.72 2.36
C THR A 679 5.05 -28.06 2.58
N PHE A 680 4.95 -26.73 2.48
CA PHE A 680 3.68 -26.03 2.64
C PHE A 680 2.74 -26.24 1.44
N TYR A 681 3.27 -26.18 0.22
CA TYR A 681 2.48 -26.30 -1.02
C TYR A 681 1.99 -27.73 -1.25
N ASP A 682 2.86 -28.71 -1.03
CA ASP A 682 2.58 -30.14 -1.26
C ASP A 682 1.55 -30.69 -0.27
N ASN A 683 1.51 -30.14 0.95
CA ASN A 683 0.59 -30.58 2.02
C ASN A 683 -0.64 -29.67 2.19
N PHE A 684 -0.86 -28.72 1.28
CA PHE A 684 -2.00 -27.80 1.38
C PHE A 684 -3.32 -28.52 1.09
N VAL A 685 -4.19 -28.62 2.09
CA VAL A 685 -5.50 -29.29 1.99
C VAL A 685 -6.60 -28.37 2.53
N PRO A 686 -7.53 -27.89 1.69
CA PRO A 686 -8.71 -27.14 2.15
C PRO A 686 -9.57 -27.97 3.09
N LEU A 687 -10.03 -27.36 4.19
CA LEU A 687 -10.95 -28.02 5.12
C LEU A 687 -12.31 -28.25 4.44
N ASP A 688 -13.06 -29.22 4.95
CA ASP A 688 -14.47 -29.34 4.60
C ASP A 688 -15.29 -28.29 5.35
N THR A 689 -16.05 -27.47 4.62
CA THR A 689 -16.80 -26.35 5.21
C THR A 689 -18.14 -26.15 4.51
N LEU A 690 -19.12 -25.62 5.24
CA LEU A 690 -20.40 -25.15 4.69
C LEU A 690 -20.31 -23.75 4.05
N ILE A 691 -19.10 -23.22 3.85
CA ILE A 691 -18.87 -21.84 3.42
C ILE A 691 -18.63 -21.80 1.92
N GLY A 692 -19.47 -21.03 1.21
CA GLY A 692 -19.41 -20.91 -0.24
C GLY A 692 -20.12 -22.08 -0.92
N ARG A 693 -20.81 -21.79 -2.03
CA ARG A 693 -21.49 -22.79 -2.85
C ARG A 693 -20.64 -23.19 -4.05
N GLU A 694 -20.85 -24.41 -4.54
CA GLU A 694 -20.22 -24.94 -5.75
C GLU A 694 -20.27 -23.95 -6.92
N MET A 695 -19.10 -23.60 -7.46
CA MET A 695 -18.95 -22.63 -8.55
C MET A 695 -19.13 -23.25 -9.94
N LEU A 696 -19.04 -24.58 -10.07
CA LEU A 696 -19.12 -25.30 -11.34
C LEU A 696 -20.52 -25.91 -11.59
N GLU A 697 -21.55 -25.28 -11.02
CA GLU A 697 -22.94 -25.70 -11.14
C GLU A 697 -23.79 -24.56 -11.70
N ASP A 698 -24.83 -24.92 -12.45
CA ASP A 698 -25.82 -23.96 -12.92
C ASP A 698 -26.65 -23.41 -11.73
N LYS A 699 -26.66 -22.07 -11.59
CA LYS A 699 -27.37 -21.34 -10.54
C LYS A 699 -28.60 -20.57 -11.05
N THR A 700 -28.96 -20.69 -12.32
CA THR A 700 -30.07 -19.94 -12.94
C THR A 700 -31.42 -20.27 -12.30
N THR A 701 -31.70 -21.55 -12.04
CA THR A 701 -32.94 -22.00 -11.37
C THR A 701 -33.06 -21.41 -9.96
N GLU A 702 -31.96 -21.40 -9.19
CA GLU A 702 -31.92 -20.81 -7.85
C GLU A 702 -32.10 -19.29 -7.91
N PHE A 703 -31.45 -18.63 -8.87
CA PHE A 703 -31.59 -17.20 -9.11
C PHE A 703 -33.03 -16.81 -9.41
N PHE A 704 -33.72 -17.50 -10.32
CA PHE A 704 -35.11 -17.21 -10.66
C PHE A 704 -36.08 -17.52 -9.50
N LYS A 705 -35.80 -18.55 -8.69
CA LYS A 705 -36.53 -18.80 -7.44
C LYS A 705 -36.36 -17.63 -6.46
N ALA A 706 -35.13 -17.18 -6.25
CA ALA A 706 -34.81 -16.06 -5.36
C ALA A 706 -35.43 -14.74 -5.86
N LEU A 707 -35.47 -14.52 -7.18
CA LEU A 707 -36.12 -13.36 -7.81
C LEU A 707 -37.62 -13.32 -7.50
N ARG A 708 -38.33 -14.45 -7.65
CA ARG A 708 -39.75 -14.58 -7.28
C ARG A 708 -40.00 -14.34 -5.79
N GLN A 709 -39.09 -14.82 -4.95
CA GLN A 709 -39.17 -14.68 -3.49
C GLN A 709 -38.74 -13.30 -2.99
N LYS A 710 -38.32 -12.39 -3.88
CA LYS A 710 -37.78 -11.06 -3.55
C LYS A 710 -36.58 -11.15 -2.59
N ASP A 711 -35.79 -12.21 -2.71
CA ASP A 711 -34.62 -12.42 -1.87
C ASP A 711 -33.53 -11.40 -2.23
N SER A 712 -32.99 -10.74 -1.22
CA SER A 712 -31.90 -9.79 -1.35
C SER A 712 -30.62 -10.33 -2.01
N ILE A 713 -30.44 -11.66 -2.12
CA ILE A 713 -29.34 -12.28 -2.85
C ILE A 713 -29.31 -11.84 -4.32
N VAL A 714 -30.46 -11.61 -4.95
CA VAL A 714 -30.51 -11.22 -6.36
C VAL A 714 -30.10 -9.77 -6.59
N LEU A 715 -30.26 -8.87 -5.60
CA LEU A 715 -30.02 -7.43 -5.77
C LEU A 715 -28.55 -7.10 -6.13
N LYS A 716 -27.62 -7.92 -5.65
CA LYS A 716 -26.20 -7.85 -6.03
C LYS A 716 -25.77 -9.05 -6.86
N GLY A 717 -26.44 -10.18 -6.69
CA GLY A 717 -26.05 -11.45 -7.29
C GLY A 717 -26.53 -11.66 -8.71
N PHE A 718 -27.39 -10.81 -9.26
CA PHE A 718 -27.98 -10.98 -10.59
C PHE A 718 -26.97 -11.07 -11.74
N ARG A 719 -25.73 -10.60 -11.56
CA ARG A 719 -24.66 -10.57 -12.57
C ARG A 719 -23.83 -11.86 -12.67
N TYR A 720 -24.14 -12.82 -11.81
CA TYR A 720 -23.32 -14.01 -11.60
C TYR A 720 -23.82 -15.28 -12.29
N PRO A 721 -25.14 -15.52 -12.42
CA PRO A 721 -25.63 -16.60 -13.27
C PRO A 721 -25.17 -16.41 -14.71
N ILE A 722 -24.86 -17.51 -15.39
CA ILE A 722 -24.51 -17.52 -16.81
C ILE A 722 -25.75 -17.98 -17.57
N PHE A 723 -26.19 -17.16 -18.55
CA PHE A 723 -27.32 -17.49 -19.41
C PHE A 723 -26.84 -17.99 -20.78
N GLY A 724 -27.61 -18.90 -21.35
CA GLY A 724 -27.31 -19.60 -22.61
C GLY A 724 -28.59 -19.89 -23.38
N LYS A 725 -28.49 -20.61 -24.51
CA LYS A 725 -29.64 -20.89 -25.39
C LYS A 725 -30.77 -21.63 -24.68
N GLU A 726 -30.42 -22.53 -23.78
CA GLU A 726 -31.34 -23.28 -22.90
C GLU A 726 -32.15 -22.37 -21.95
N HIS A 727 -31.71 -21.14 -21.73
CA HIS A 727 -32.34 -20.19 -20.81
C HIS A 727 -33.25 -19.17 -21.50
N VAL A 728 -33.29 -19.12 -22.83
CA VAL A 728 -34.06 -18.12 -23.61
C VAL A 728 -35.54 -18.09 -23.21
N ASP A 729 -36.19 -19.25 -23.15
CA ASP A 729 -37.62 -19.34 -22.80
C ASP A 729 -37.87 -18.87 -21.36
N SER A 730 -36.94 -19.15 -20.44
CA SER A 730 -37.01 -18.69 -19.05
C SER A 730 -36.83 -17.17 -18.96
N LEU A 731 -35.83 -16.61 -19.63
CA LEU A 731 -35.58 -15.16 -19.68
C LEU A 731 -36.80 -14.41 -20.23
N ILE A 732 -37.36 -14.87 -21.35
CA ILE A 732 -38.58 -14.30 -21.94
C ILE A 732 -39.75 -14.40 -20.97
N HIS A 733 -39.95 -15.56 -20.32
CA HIS A 733 -41.01 -15.75 -19.34
C HIS A 733 -40.92 -14.75 -18.18
N TYR A 734 -39.73 -14.57 -17.59
CA TYR A 734 -39.54 -13.67 -16.46
C TYR A 734 -39.61 -12.20 -16.86
N LEU A 735 -39.04 -11.80 -18.00
CA LEU A 735 -39.17 -10.43 -18.52
C LEU A 735 -40.62 -10.06 -18.89
N THR A 736 -41.45 -11.05 -19.20
CA THR A 736 -42.87 -10.84 -19.54
C THR A 736 -43.78 -10.84 -18.32
N ASN A 737 -43.58 -11.78 -17.38
CA ASN A 737 -44.56 -12.09 -16.34
C ASN A 737 -44.13 -11.66 -14.93
N HIS A 738 -42.88 -11.26 -14.70
CA HIS A 738 -42.41 -10.82 -13.39
C HIS A 738 -42.56 -9.31 -13.22
N GLU A 739 -43.14 -8.89 -12.09
CA GLU A 739 -43.20 -7.48 -11.72
C GLU A 739 -41.93 -7.05 -10.99
N PHE A 740 -41.05 -6.33 -11.69
CA PHE A 740 -39.83 -5.77 -11.12
C PHE A 740 -40.13 -4.50 -10.31
N ASN A 741 -39.86 -4.55 -9.01
CA ASN A 741 -39.98 -3.36 -8.17
C ASN A 741 -38.86 -2.33 -8.45
N LYS A 742 -38.91 -1.15 -7.82
CA LYS A 742 -37.94 -0.07 -8.03
C LYS A 742 -36.47 -0.52 -7.85
N ASP A 743 -36.20 -1.40 -6.88
CA ASP A 743 -34.85 -1.88 -6.58
C ASP A 743 -34.40 -3.02 -7.51
N GLN A 744 -35.34 -3.64 -8.24
CA GLN A 744 -35.09 -4.73 -9.19
C GLN A 744 -35.04 -4.27 -10.65
N LYS A 745 -35.32 -3.00 -10.96
CA LYS A 745 -35.24 -2.47 -12.34
C LYS A 745 -33.87 -2.67 -13.00
N GLN A 746 -32.80 -2.68 -12.20
CA GLN A 746 -31.45 -2.99 -12.68
C GLN A 746 -31.31 -4.47 -13.09
N ILE A 747 -32.04 -5.37 -12.43
CA ILE A 747 -32.07 -6.80 -12.77
C ILE A 747 -32.76 -6.97 -14.12
N GLU A 748 -33.93 -6.35 -14.32
CA GLU A 748 -34.65 -6.35 -15.61
C GLU A 748 -33.74 -5.88 -16.75
N SER A 749 -33.06 -4.76 -16.56
CA SER A 749 -32.12 -4.20 -17.54
C SER A 749 -30.96 -5.15 -17.85
N HIS A 750 -30.46 -5.86 -16.84
CA HIS A 750 -29.41 -6.86 -17.03
C HIS A 750 -29.91 -8.08 -17.78
N LEU A 751 -31.07 -8.63 -17.41
CA LEU A 751 -31.65 -9.80 -18.10
C LEU A 751 -31.96 -9.51 -19.58
N ILE A 752 -32.36 -8.28 -19.93
CA ILE A 752 -32.49 -7.85 -21.34
C ILE A 752 -31.13 -7.86 -22.04
N THR A 753 -30.08 -7.40 -21.37
CA THR A 753 -28.71 -7.39 -21.92
C THR A 753 -28.21 -8.83 -22.15
N GLU A 754 -28.37 -9.71 -21.16
CA GLU A 754 -27.99 -11.12 -21.24
C GLU A 754 -28.79 -11.85 -22.34
N LEU A 755 -30.09 -11.57 -22.46
CA LEU A 755 -30.92 -12.13 -23.54
C LEU A 755 -30.44 -11.65 -24.92
N GLY A 756 -30.06 -10.38 -25.03
CA GLY A 756 -29.56 -9.79 -26.27
C GLY A 756 -28.22 -10.35 -26.74
N ALA A 757 -27.38 -10.84 -25.81
CA ALA A 757 -26.12 -11.49 -26.12
C ALA A 757 -26.29 -12.93 -26.66
N ILE A 758 -27.50 -13.51 -26.58
CA ILE A 758 -27.78 -14.87 -27.05
C ILE A 758 -28.30 -14.82 -28.49
N GLU A 759 -27.57 -15.48 -29.41
CA GLU A 759 -28.00 -15.65 -30.79
C GLU A 759 -29.14 -16.68 -30.90
N ASP A 760 -30.39 -16.20 -30.85
CA ASP A 760 -31.61 -16.98 -31.08
C ASP A 760 -32.70 -16.14 -31.77
N PRO A 761 -33.35 -16.63 -32.84
CA PRO A 761 -34.41 -15.89 -33.55
C PRO A 761 -35.56 -15.41 -32.64
N LYS A 762 -35.89 -16.16 -31.57
CA LYS A 762 -36.93 -15.79 -30.60
C LYS A 762 -36.60 -14.48 -29.88
N VAL A 763 -35.33 -14.13 -29.74
CA VAL A 763 -34.88 -12.88 -29.07
C VAL A 763 -35.31 -11.67 -29.89
N VAL A 764 -35.12 -11.72 -31.21
CA VAL A 764 -35.50 -10.62 -32.11
C VAL A 764 -37.01 -10.41 -32.11
N ASP A 765 -37.79 -11.48 -32.19
CA ASP A 765 -39.25 -11.42 -32.13
C ASP A 765 -39.74 -10.91 -30.77
N PHE A 766 -39.10 -11.35 -29.69
CA PHE A 766 -39.37 -10.86 -28.34
C PHE A 766 -39.07 -9.36 -28.21
N PHE A 767 -37.92 -8.87 -28.70
CA PHE A 767 -37.58 -7.45 -28.65
C PHE A 767 -38.56 -6.57 -29.42
N LYS A 768 -39.01 -7.00 -30.62
CA LYS A 768 -40.08 -6.31 -31.36
C LYS A 768 -41.38 -6.24 -30.58
N TRP A 769 -41.73 -7.32 -29.88
CA TRP A 769 -42.96 -7.37 -29.07
C TRP A 769 -42.85 -6.57 -27.77
N HIS A 770 -41.71 -6.62 -27.09
CA HIS A 770 -41.49 -6.07 -25.75
C HIS A 770 -41.19 -4.57 -25.78
N TYR A 771 -40.45 -4.09 -26.77
CA TYR A 771 -40.06 -2.68 -26.89
C TYR A 771 -41.21 -1.67 -26.74
N PRO A 772 -42.34 -1.77 -27.50
CA PRO A 772 -43.46 -0.84 -27.33
C PRO A 772 -44.22 -1.01 -26.01
N ARG A 773 -44.10 -2.18 -25.35
CA ARG A 773 -44.73 -2.46 -24.06
C ARG A 773 -43.93 -1.90 -22.88
N SER A 774 -42.66 -1.56 -23.09
CA SER A 774 -41.75 -1.01 -22.09
C SER A 774 -41.72 0.52 -22.05
N PHE A 775 -42.76 1.21 -22.56
CA PHE A 775 -42.89 2.67 -22.57
C PHE A 775 -42.62 3.35 -21.20
N LYS A 776 -43.01 2.69 -20.09
CA LYS A 776 -42.78 3.21 -18.72
C LYS A 776 -41.37 2.96 -18.18
N ASN A 777 -40.51 2.30 -18.95
CA ASN A 777 -39.15 1.93 -18.61
C ASN A 777 -38.19 2.25 -19.77
N SER A 778 -37.89 3.53 -19.94
CA SER A 778 -37.01 4.00 -21.02
C SER A 778 -35.60 3.39 -20.97
N THR A 779 -35.13 2.96 -19.79
CA THR A 779 -33.88 2.21 -19.67
C THR A 779 -33.97 0.82 -20.33
N ALA A 780 -35.08 0.10 -20.13
CA ALA A 780 -35.29 -1.19 -20.80
C ALA A 780 -35.35 -1.04 -22.33
N GLN A 781 -36.06 -0.02 -22.83
CA GLN A 781 -36.08 0.32 -24.25
C GLN A 781 -34.68 0.66 -24.80
N ALA A 782 -33.90 1.47 -24.08
CA ALA A 782 -32.52 1.76 -24.45
C ALA A 782 -31.64 0.50 -24.48
N LYS A 783 -31.82 -0.44 -23.53
CA LYS A 783 -31.10 -1.73 -23.52
C LYS A 783 -31.44 -2.63 -24.70
N ILE A 784 -32.71 -2.66 -25.10
CA ILE A 784 -33.13 -3.38 -26.31
C ILE A 784 -32.45 -2.79 -27.54
N LEU A 785 -32.41 -1.45 -27.68
CA LEU A 785 -31.72 -0.80 -28.80
C LEU A 785 -30.21 -1.06 -28.80
N GLN A 786 -29.57 -1.04 -27.61
CA GLN A 786 -28.16 -1.42 -27.46
C GLN A 786 -27.92 -2.85 -27.97
N ALA A 787 -28.73 -3.82 -27.53
CA ALA A 787 -28.61 -5.21 -27.96
C ALA A 787 -28.86 -5.39 -29.47
N VAL A 788 -29.86 -4.71 -30.03
CA VAL A 788 -30.12 -4.73 -31.49
C VAL A 788 -28.94 -4.15 -32.27
N ALA A 789 -28.37 -3.03 -31.80
CA ALA A 789 -27.23 -2.37 -32.43
C ALA A 789 -25.95 -3.22 -32.42
N GLU A 790 -25.76 -4.07 -31.40
CA GLU A 790 -24.62 -4.99 -31.30
C GLU A 790 -24.59 -6.06 -32.41
N GLY A 791 -25.72 -6.35 -33.06
CA GLY A 791 -25.76 -7.28 -34.20
C GLY A 791 -24.95 -6.83 -35.43
N ARG A 792 -24.54 -5.54 -35.50
CA ARG A 792 -23.55 -4.99 -36.47
C ARG A 792 -23.77 -5.40 -37.93
N ASN A 793 -25.03 -5.46 -38.37
CA ASN A 793 -25.40 -5.80 -39.73
C ASN A 793 -26.58 -4.93 -40.22
N GLU A 794 -26.92 -5.04 -41.50
CA GLU A 794 -27.96 -4.20 -42.11
C GLU A 794 -29.35 -4.45 -41.53
N GLN A 795 -29.67 -5.70 -41.15
CA GLN A 795 -30.95 -6.06 -40.57
C GLN A 795 -31.10 -5.45 -39.16
N SER A 796 -30.03 -5.47 -38.37
CA SER A 796 -29.95 -4.79 -37.07
C SER A 796 -30.10 -3.27 -37.19
N VAL A 797 -29.46 -2.66 -38.18
CA VAL A 797 -29.61 -1.22 -38.47
C VAL A 797 -31.06 -0.87 -38.80
N GLN A 798 -31.68 -1.63 -39.70
CA GLN A 798 -33.08 -1.40 -40.07
C GLN A 798 -34.02 -1.59 -38.87
N LEU A 799 -33.84 -2.67 -38.11
CA LEU A 799 -34.64 -2.93 -36.92
C LEU A 799 -34.49 -1.83 -35.86
N MET A 800 -33.26 -1.33 -35.65
CA MET A 800 -33.03 -0.23 -34.72
C MET A 800 -33.76 1.05 -35.16
N LEU A 801 -33.71 1.38 -36.46
CA LEU A 801 -34.44 2.53 -37.02
C LEU A 801 -35.95 2.36 -36.90
N ASP A 802 -36.48 1.17 -37.18
CA ASP A 802 -37.90 0.86 -37.05
C ASP A 802 -38.38 1.02 -35.60
N LEU A 803 -37.59 0.54 -34.62
CA LEU A 803 -37.89 0.69 -33.20
C LEU A 803 -37.82 2.15 -32.73
N LEU A 804 -36.77 2.90 -33.13
CA LEU A 804 -36.65 4.33 -32.83
C LEU A 804 -37.79 5.17 -33.43
N ALA A 805 -38.28 4.79 -34.62
CA ALA A 805 -39.41 5.45 -35.27
C ALA A 805 -40.74 5.15 -34.56
N GLN A 806 -40.86 3.97 -33.94
CA GLN A 806 -42.05 3.58 -33.18
C GLN A 806 -42.17 4.34 -31.85
N ASP A 807 -41.09 4.39 -31.08
CA ASP A 807 -41.02 5.12 -29.83
C ASP A 807 -39.57 5.45 -29.48
N LEU A 808 -39.33 6.60 -28.84
CA LEU A 808 -37.97 7.08 -28.57
C LEU A 808 -37.68 7.08 -27.06
N PRO A 809 -36.73 6.26 -26.56
CA PRO A 809 -36.48 6.19 -25.14
C PRO A 809 -35.77 7.44 -24.65
N LEU A 810 -36.33 8.05 -23.61
CA LEU A 810 -35.75 9.16 -22.86
C LEU A 810 -35.27 8.64 -21.50
N ALA A 811 -34.06 8.08 -21.48
CA ALA A 811 -33.45 7.57 -20.25
C ALA A 811 -32.98 8.71 -19.35
N ALA A 812 -33.13 8.56 -18.03
CA ALA A 812 -32.64 9.55 -17.07
C ALA A 812 -31.11 9.73 -17.10
N ASP A 813 -30.38 8.71 -17.57
CA ASP A 813 -28.94 8.77 -17.85
C ASP A 813 -28.73 8.85 -19.36
N ALA A 814 -28.29 10.00 -19.85
CA ALA A 814 -27.99 10.22 -21.27
C ALA A 814 -26.90 9.25 -21.80
N LYS A 815 -26.05 8.69 -20.93
CA LYS A 815 -25.05 7.69 -21.33
C LYS A 815 -25.68 6.40 -21.82
N GLU A 816 -26.86 6.04 -21.34
CA GLU A 816 -27.58 4.86 -21.86
C GLU A 816 -28.03 5.08 -23.30
N ILE A 817 -28.29 6.33 -23.71
CA ILE A 817 -28.59 6.68 -25.10
C ILE A 817 -27.32 6.69 -25.94
N GLU A 818 -26.22 7.25 -25.43
CA GLU A 818 -24.94 7.28 -26.14
C GLU A 818 -24.46 5.87 -26.53
N LYS A 819 -24.60 4.90 -25.61
CA LYS A 819 -24.18 3.49 -25.82
C LYS A 819 -24.88 2.82 -27.00
N ILE A 820 -26.11 3.20 -27.33
CA ILE A 820 -26.84 2.66 -28.50
C ILE A 820 -26.02 2.85 -29.77
N PHE A 821 -25.33 3.98 -29.89
CA PHE A 821 -24.59 4.35 -31.08
C PHE A 821 -23.12 3.90 -31.08
N SER A 822 -22.62 3.35 -29.96
CA SER A 822 -21.22 2.94 -29.83
C SER A 822 -20.75 1.94 -30.89
N PRO A 823 -21.52 0.89 -31.25
CA PRO A 823 -21.10 -0.08 -32.27
C PRO A 823 -20.86 0.52 -33.66
N PHE A 824 -21.45 1.69 -33.94
CA PHE A 824 -21.32 2.38 -35.23
C PHE A 824 -20.13 3.34 -35.28
N ARG A 825 -19.55 3.72 -34.14
CA ARG A 825 -18.33 4.57 -34.11
C ARG A 825 -17.13 3.85 -34.73
N ASP A 826 -17.08 2.53 -34.60
CA ASP A 826 -15.98 1.69 -35.11
C ASP A 826 -16.23 1.19 -36.55
N SER A 827 -17.43 1.40 -37.11
CA SER A 827 -17.81 0.95 -38.45
C SER A 827 -18.50 2.05 -39.24
N LEU A 828 -17.68 2.91 -39.84
CA LEU A 828 -18.14 4.01 -40.71
C LEU A 828 -19.05 3.55 -41.88
N PRO A 829 -18.85 2.37 -42.51
CA PRO A 829 -19.77 1.85 -43.53
C PRO A 829 -21.18 1.55 -43.01
N LEU A 830 -21.32 1.02 -41.79
CA LEU A 830 -22.62 0.76 -41.17
C LEU A 830 -23.25 2.05 -40.65
N ALA A 831 -22.46 2.92 -40.02
CA ALA A 831 -22.91 4.20 -39.50
C ALA A 831 -23.52 5.10 -40.59
N LYS A 832 -22.97 5.06 -41.81
CA LYS A 832 -23.52 5.79 -42.96
C LYS A 832 -24.99 5.47 -43.24
N LYS A 833 -25.42 4.22 -43.00
CA LYS A 833 -26.80 3.76 -43.27
C LYS A 833 -27.84 4.34 -42.32
N LEU A 834 -27.39 4.89 -41.19
CA LEU A 834 -28.25 5.56 -40.21
C LEU A 834 -28.68 6.96 -40.65
N PHE A 835 -28.04 7.51 -41.69
CA PHE A 835 -28.31 8.84 -42.20
C PHE A 835 -28.96 8.78 -43.59
N PRO A 836 -30.00 9.60 -43.84
CA PRO A 836 -30.40 10.78 -43.06
C PRO A 836 -31.38 10.51 -41.92
N ASP A 837 -31.92 9.29 -41.78
CA ASP A 837 -33.07 9.00 -40.91
C ASP A 837 -32.88 9.42 -39.44
N LEU A 838 -31.69 9.22 -38.85
CA LEU A 838 -31.42 9.66 -37.48
C LEU A 838 -31.51 11.19 -37.27
N LEU A 839 -31.35 12.01 -38.32
CA LEU A 839 -31.42 13.47 -38.18
C LEU A 839 -32.80 13.96 -37.74
N GLN A 840 -33.85 13.16 -37.92
CA GLN A 840 -35.18 13.51 -37.38
C GLN A 840 -35.19 13.57 -35.84
N PHE A 841 -34.28 12.85 -35.18
CA PHE A 841 -34.17 12.81 -33.71
C PHE A 841 -33.13 13.78 -33.16
N SER A 842 -32.38 14.50 -34.01
CA SER A 842 -31.26 15.34 -33.58
C SER A 842 -31.67 16.56 -32.76
N THR A 843 -32.96 16.90 -32.71
CA THR A 843 -33.50 18.01 -31.90
C THR A 843 -33.61 17.66 -30.43
N ILE A 844 -33.61 16.36 -30.09
CA ILE A 844 -33.85 15.81 -28.76
C ILE A 844 -32.52 15.81 -28.00
N GLY A 845 -32.54 16.33 -26.76
CA GLY A 845 -31.33 16.67 -26.02
C GLY A 845 -30.34 15.52 -25.87
N GLU A 846 -30.84 14.35 -25.48
CA GLU A 846 -30.07 13.12 -25.20
C GLU A 846 -29.47 12.50 -26.48
N TYR A 847 -30.10 12.72 -27.63
CA TYR A 847 -29.69 12.16 -28.92
C TYR A 847 -28.84 13.11 -29.76
N LYS A 848 -28.91 14.42 -29.47
CA LYS A 848 -28.26 15.47 -30.24
C LYS A 848 -26.77 15.25 -30.38
N LEU A 849 -26.05 15.11 -29.26
CA LEU A 849 -24.60 14.93 -29.27
C LEU A 849 -24.17 13.66 -30.04
N PRO A 850 -24.63 12.43 -29.71
CA PRO A 850 -24.17 11.24 -30.40
C PRO A 850 -24.50 11.24 -31.90
N ILE A 851 -25.66 11.76 -32.31
CA ILE A 851 -26.05 11.83 -33.72
C ILE A 851 -25.20 12.85 -34.49
N ILE A 852 -25.04 14.06 -33.96
CA ILE A 852 -24.31 15.13 -34.65
C ILE A 852 -22.81 14.82 -34.72
N SER A 853 -22.20 14.33 -33.64
CA SER A 853 -20.79 13.94 -33.63
C SER A 853 -20.50 12.78 -34.59
N MET A 854 -21.40 11.80 -34.67
CA MET A 854 -21.27 10.70 -35.63
C MET A 854 -21.38 11.18 -37.08
N LEU A 855 -22.34 12.07 -37.39
CA LEU A 855 -22.45 12.65 -38.73
C LEU A 855 -21.23 13.50 -39.09
N ALA A 856 -20.71 14.29 -38.15
CA ALA A 856 -19.51 15.10 -38.35
C ALA A 856 -18.29 14.22 -38.65
N SER A 857 -18.12 13.12 -37.90
CA SER A 857 -17.06 12.13 -38.14
C SER A 857 -17.19 11.46 -39.52
N LEU A 858 -18.40 11.07 -39.91
CA LEU A 858 -18.69 10.50 -41.23
C LEU A 858 -18.44 11.50 -42.38
N LYS A 859 -18.68 12.79 -42.14
CA LYS A 859 -18.40 13.85 -43.12
C LYS A 859 -16.89 14.15 -43.20
N ALA A 860 -16.19 14.17 -42.06
CA ALA A 860 -14.75 14.40 -42.01
C ALA A 860 -13.98 13.27 -42.73
N GLY A 861 -14.37 12.01 -42.50
CA GLY A 861 -13.80 10.85 -43.22
C GLY A 861 -14.34 10.60 -44.63
N GLU A 862 -15.04 11.58 -45.24
CA GLU A 862 -15.62 11.50 -46.60
C GLU A 862 -16.62 10.36 -46.89
N HIS A 863 -17.07 9.61 -45.87
CA HIS A 863 -18.05 8.54 -46.03
C HIS A 863 -19.45 9.06 -46.40
N VAL A 864 -19.78 10.29 -45.99
CA VAL A 864 -21.05 10.96 -46.25
C VAL A 864 -20.84 12.27 -47.01
N LYS A 865 -21.54 12.45 -48.15
CA LYS A 865 -21.53 13.69 -48.94
C LYS A 865 -22.49 14.72 -48.34
N SER A 866 -22.16 16.01 -48.42
CA SER A 866 -23.02 17.10 -47.94
C SER A 866 -24.43 17.13 -48.57
N ALA A 867 -24.59 16.54 -49.76
CA ALA A 867 -25.89 16.38 -50.40
C ALA A 867 -26.88 15.55 -49.56
N SER A 868 -26.44 14.55 -48.78
CA SER A 868 -27.34 13.64 -48.05
C SER A 868 -28.05 14.28 -46.87
N TYR A 869 -27.47 15.32 -46.25
CA TYR A 869 -28.06 16.04 -45.13
C TYR A 869 -28.44 17.48 -45.48
N ARG A 870 -28.40 17.86 -46.77
CA ARG A 870 -28.74 19.20 -47.25
C ARG A 870 -30.16 19.63 -46.87
N ALA A 871 -31.12 18.68 -46.83
CA ALA A 871 -32.49 18.93 -46.39
C ALA A 871 -32.57 19.42 -44.92
N TYR A 872 -31.63 18.98 -44.07
CA TYR A 872 -31.54 19.34 -42.66
C TYR A 872 -30.65 20.58 -42.40
N LYS A 873 -30.06 21.18 -43.44
CA LYS A 873 -29.15 22.35 -43.31
C LYS A 873 -29.74 23.47 -42.45
N ARG A 874 -31.03 23.81 -42.64
CA ARG A 874 -31.70 24.87 -41.87
C ARG A 874 -31.80 24.51 -40.38
N LEU A 875 -32.07 23.24 -40.07
CA LEU A 875 -32.13 22.73 -38.71
C LEU A 875 -30.75 22.79 -38.04
N ILE A 876 -29.74 22.23 -38.70
CA ILE A 876 -28.34 22.22 -38.26
C ILE A 876 -27.84 23.64 -38.04
N LEU A 877 -28.11 24.57 -38.95
CA LEU A 877 -27.70 25.97 -38.83
C LEU A 877 -28.37 26.69 -37.64
N ASN A 878 -29.66 26.43 -37.39
CA ASN A 878 -30.36 27.02 -36.26
C ASN A 878 -29.78 26.50 -34.93
N ASP A 879 -29.56 25.19 -34.82
CA ASP A 879 -28.96 24.58 -33.65
C ASP A 879 -27.52 25.05 -33.43
N ALA A 880 -26.71 25.14 -34.48
CA ALA A 880 -25.36 25.68 -34.44
C ALA A 880 -25.35 27.12 -33.91
N ARG A 881 -26.29 27.97 -34.35
CA ARG A 881 -26.43 29.35 -33.82
C ARG A 881 -26.81 29.37 -32.34
N ILE A 882 -27.67 28.44 -31.89
CA ILE A 882 -28.02 28.30 -30.47
C ILE A 882 -26.77 27.88 -29.67
N GLN A 883 -26.01 26.89 -30.13
CA GLN A 883 -24.79 26.46 -29.45
C GLN A 883 -23.71 27.53 -29.46
N LEU A 884 -23.55 28.29 -30.56
CA LEU A 884 -22.65 29.43 -30.63
C LEU A 884 -23.00 30.49 -29.58
N LYS A 885 -24.28 30.86 -29.46
CA LYS A 885 -24.75 31.80 -28.42
C LYS A 885 -24.50 31.27 -27.01
N ARG A 886 -24.75 29.97 -26.76
CA ARG A 886 -24.46 29.32 -25.47
C ARG A 886 -22.97 29.36 -25.16
N HIS A 887 -22.13 29.01 -26.12
CA HIS A 887 -20.68 29.04 -25.98
C HIS A 887 -20.17 30.45 -25.66
N LEU A 888 -20.57 31.47 -26.43
CA LEU A 888 -20.21 32.87 -26.17
C LEU A 888 -20.77 33.38 -24.83
N GLY A 889 -21.96 32.94 -24.42
CA GLY A 889 -22.52 33.24 -23.11
C GLY A 889 -21.70 32.63 -21.96
N HIS A 890 -21.17 31.42 -22.16
CA HIS A 890 -20.27 30.78 -21.21
C HIS A 890 -18.88 31.43 -21.17
N GLU A 891 -18.36 31.92 -22.30
CA GLU A 891 -17.06 32.63 -22.35
C GLU A 891 -17.12 34.02 -21.67
N ASN A 892 -18.27 34.68 -21.65
CA ASN A 892 -18.44 36.05 -21.15
C ASN A 892 -18.92 36.16 -19.69
N GLY A 893 -19.31 35.07 -19.03
CA GLY A 893 -19.86 35.10 -17.66
C GLY A 893 -18.84 34.82 -16.56
N GLU A 894 -18.66 35.74 -15.61
CA GLU A 894 -18.06 35.45 -14.29
C GLU A 894 -19.12 34.88 -13.35
N VAL A 895 -19.21 33.55 -13.17
CA VAL A 895 -20.05 32.98 -12.09
C VAL A 895 -19.47 31.70 -11.47
N ALA A 896 -19.20 31.82 -10.16
CA ALA A 896 -19.32 30.93 -9.01
C ALA A 896 -19.05 29.41 -9.09
N MET A 897 -18.07 28.98 -8.27
CA MET A 897 -18.05 27.84 -7.33
C MET A 897 -19.09 26.73 -7.49
N ASN A 898 -19.07 25.95 -8.57
CA ASN A 898 -19.41 24.53 -8.51
C ASN A 898 -18.70 23.79 -9.66
N GLN A 899 -17.51 23.26 -9.36
CA GLN A 899 -16.51 22.93 -10.38
C GLN A 899 -16.88 21.70 -11.24
N ASN A 900 -17.49 20.63 -10.70
CA ASN A 900 -17.59 19.38 -11.48
C ASN A 900 -18.76 19.30 -12.48
N ALA A 901 -19.94 19.85 -12.17
CA ALA A 901 -21.11 19.79 -13.07
C ALA A 901 -21.03 20.81 -14.23
N SER A 902 -20.32 21.92 -14.04
CA SER A 902 -20.18 22.98 -15.04
C SER A 902 -19.12 22.67 -16.10
N HIS A 903 -18.08 21.89 -15.78
CA HIS A 903 -17.02 21.54 -16.72
C HIS A 903 -17.45 20.53 -17.80
N ILE A 904 -18.28 19.54 -17.46
CA ILE A 904 -18.78 18.53 -18.41
C ILE A 904 -19.67 19.19 -19.46
N SER A 905 -20.63 20.00 -19.02
CA SER A 905 -21.54 20.74 -19.91
C SER A 905 -20.81 21.71 -20.86
N ARG A 906 -19.71 22.34 -20.41
CA ARG A 906 -18.89 23.23 -21.26
C ARG A 906 -18.14 22.48 -22.35
N ARG A 907 -17.54 21.32 -22.03
CA ARG A 907 -16.83 20.48 -23.01
C ARG A 907 -17.78 19.91 -24.07
N GLU A 908 -18.94 19.41 -23.66
CA GLU A 908 -19.98 18.92 -24.58
C GLU A 908 -20.50 20.04 -25.49
N THR A 909 -20.71 21.25 -24.95
CA THR A 909 -21.14 22.42 -25.73
C THR A 909 -20.08 22.84 -26.76
N ALA A 910 -18.80 22.84 -26.37
CA ALA A 910 -17.70 23.15 -27.28
C ALA A 910 -17.55 22.09 -28.38
N LYS A 911 -17.61 20.80 -28.03
CA LYS A 911 -17.53 19.69 -28.99
C LYS A 911 -18.68 19.73 -29.99
N LEU A 912 -19.90 19.93 -29.52
CA LEU A 912 -21.06 20.01 -30.39
C LEU A 912 -20.98 21.21 -31.36
N LEU A 913 -20.46 22.35 -30.89
CA LEU A 913 -20.23 23.52 -31.75
C LEU A 913 -19.15 23.24 -32.81
N GLU A 914 -18.05 22.58 -32.42
CA GLU A 914 -17.02 22.11 -33.36
C GLU A 914 -17.60 21.17 -34.43
N ASP A 915 -18.43 20.19 -34.05
CA ASP A 915 -19.05 19.27 -34.99
C ASP A 915 -19.99 20.00 -35.97
N TYR A 916 -20.71 21.02 -35.51
CA TYR A 916 -21.52 21.87 -36.38
C TYR A 916 -20.69 22.70 -37.37
N VAL A 917 -19.49 23.15 -36.97
CA VAL A 917 -18.53 23.83 -37.87
C VAL A 917 -18.18 22.90 -39.03
N VAL A 918 -17.82 21.64 -38.76
CA VAL A 918 -17.54 20.62 -39.78
C VAL A 918 -18.72 20.40 -40.73
N LEU A 919 -19.93 20.24 -40.19
CA LEU A 919 -21.12 19.94 -40.98
C LEU A 919 -21.61 21.09 -41.85
N LEU A 920 -21.49 22.33 -41.39
CA LEU A 920 -21.97 23.52 -42.09
C LEU A 920 -20.97 24.06 -43.11
N TYR A 921 -19.68 23.77 -42.94
CA TYR A 921 -18.63 24.31 -43.81
C TYR A 921 -18.84 24.04 -45.31
N PRO A 922 -19.29 22.84 -45.76
CA PRO A 922 -19.61 22.59 -47.17
C PRO A 922 -20.70 23.51 -47.77
N PHE A 923 -21.45 24.23 -46.94
CA PHE A 923 -22.48 25.19 -47.35
C PHE A 923 -22.05 26.65 -47.17
N ASN A 924 -20.75 26.93 -47.01
CA ASN A 924 -20.18 28.28 -46.81
C ASN A 924 -20.47 29.30 -47.92
N ARG A 925 -21.05 28.89 -49.06
CA ARG A 925 -21.56 29.80 -50.11
C ARG A 925 -22.95 30.38 -49.81
N ASP A 926 -23.67 29.81 -48.85
CA ASP A 926 -24.98 30.28 -48.41
C ASP A 926 -24.83 31.49 -47.46
N LYS A 927 -25.49 32.61 -47.76
CA LYS A 927 -25.41 33.85 -46.96
C LYS A 927 -25.70 33.64 -45.47
N ALA A 928 -26.64 32.74 -45.12
CA ALA A 928 -27.00 32.49 -43.73
C ALA A 928 -25.93 31.68 -42.98
N VAL A 929 -25.19 30.83 -43.69
CA VAL A 929 -24.06 30.05 -43.15
C VAL A 929 -22.81 30.92 -43.08
N GLN A 930 -22.57 31.79 -44.07
CA GLN A 930 -21.51 32.80 -44.02
C GLN A 930 -21.64 33.69 -42.79
N HIS A 931 -22.87 34.14 -42.49
CA HIS A 931 -23.13 34.91 -41.28
C HIS A 931 -22.82 34.12 -40.00
N PHE A 932 -23.06 32.80 -39.96
CA PHE A 932 -22.66 31.96 -38.83
C PHE A 932 -21.13 31.92 -38.65
N PHE A 933 -20.36 31.73 -39.72
CA PHE A 933 -18.89 31.73 -39.64
C PHE A 933 -18.31 33.12 -39.33
N GLN A 934 -18.95 34.21 -39.76
CA GLN A 934 -18.62 35.57 -39.32
C GLN A 934 -18.81 35.74 -37.81
N LEU A 935 -19.88 35.17 -37.23
CA LEU A 935 -20.08 35.20 -35.78
C LEU A 935 -19.14 34.24 -35.03
N LEU A 936 -18.74 33.13 -35.67
CA LEU A 936 -17.81 32.16 -35.11
C LEU A 936 -16.43 32.78 -34.82
N SER A 937 -16.03 33.84 -35.54
CA SER A 937 -14.77 34.54 -35.27
C SER A 937 -14.71 35.23 -33.90
N LEU A 938 -15.83 35.33 -33.19
CA LEU A 938 -15.91 35.83 -31.81
C LEU A 938 -15.49 34.79 -30.77
N VAL A 939 -15.50 33.50 -31.14
CA VAL A 939 -15.13 32.39 -30.24
C VAL A 939 -13.64 32.38 -30.00
N LYS A 940 -13.22 32.26 -28.73
CA LYS A 940 -11.80 32.21 -28.36
C LYS A 940 -11.26 30.79 -28.17
N ASN A 941 -12.16 29.81 -28.06
CA ASN A 941 -11.80 28.40 -27.91
C ASN A 941 -10.82 27.90 -29.03
N PRO A 942 -9.62 27.43 -28.65
CA PRO A 942 -8.60 26.93 -29.58
C PRO A 942 -9.06 25.78 -30.49
N GLU A 943 -9.79 24.81 -29.97
CA GLU A 943 -10.23 23.61 -30.70
C GLU A 943 -11.12 24.01 -31.89
N ILE A 944 -12.13 24.86 -31.64
CA ILE A 944 -13.07 25.33 -32.66
C ILE A 944 -12.36 26.18 -33.72
N ARG A 945 -11.48 27.09 -33.30
CA ARG A 945 -10.76 27.98 -34.23
C ARG A 945 -9.81 27.22 -35.14
N THR A 946 -9.09 26.23 -34.60
CA THR A 946 -8.18 25.40 -35.38
C THR A 946 -8.94 24.46 -36.32
N THR A 947 -10.09 23.90 -35.92
CA THR A 947 -10.99 23.16 -36.82
C THR A 947 -11.52 24.01 -37.97
N TYR A 948 -11.94 25.25 -37.70
CA TYR A 948 -12.35 26.16 -38.77
C TYR A 948 -11.18 26.48 -39.72
N ALA A 949 -9.98 26.75 -39.19
CA ALA A 949 -8.79 27.01 -39.99
C ALA A 949 -8.39 25.81 -40.88
N GLN A 950 -8.48 24.59 -40.35
CA GLN A 950 -8.25 23.34 -41.11
C GLN A 950 -9.20 23.23 -42.31
N LEU A 951 -10.50 23.39 -42.08
CA LEU A 951 -11.53 23.30 -43.12
C LEU A 951 -11.35 24.36 -44.21
N VAL A 952 -10.92 25.58 -43.84
CA VAL A 952 -10.57 26.62 -44.82
C VAL A 952 -9.33 26.24 -45.62
N ALA A 953 -8.27 25.78 -44.94
CA ALA A 953 -7.04 25.36 -45.59
C ALA A 953 -7.24 24.17 -46.54
N GLU A 954 -8.19 23.26 -46.29
CA GLU A 954 -8.53 22.15 -47.19
C GLU A 954 -8.98 22.64 -48.58
N GLN A 955 -9.87 23.64 -48.65
CA GLN A 955 -10.54 24.07 -49.89
C GLN A 955 -9.84 25.19 -50.67
N ASP A 956 -8.97 25.97 -50.04
CA ASP A 956 -8.27 27.09 -50.67
C ASP A 956 -6.76 27.00 -50.42
N GLU A 957 -5.97 26.97 -51.49
CA GLU A 957 -4.51 26.98 -51.42
C GLU A 957 -3.95 28.35 -50.97
N HIS A 958 -4.74 29.42 -51.06
CA HIS A 958 -4.43 30.76 -50.55
C HIS A 958 -5.01 30.98 -49.14
N ALA A 959 -4.86 29.94 -48.30
CA ALA A 959 -5.36 29.81 -46.93
C ALA A 959 -5.25 31.11 -46.10
N PRO A 960 -6.04 31.26 -45.01
CA PRO A 960 -6.02 32.46 -44.17
C PRO A 960 -4.72 32.50 -43.34
N LEU A 961 -3.60 32.84 -43.97
CA LEU A 961 -2.25 32.86 -43.38
C LEU A 961 -2.22 33.63 -42.06
N ARG A 962 -2.98 34.73 -41.95
CA ARG A 962 -3.11 35.50 -40.69
C ARG A 962 -3.79 34.74 -39.55
N LEU A 963 -4.80 33.92 -39.85
CA LEU A 963 -5.49 33.11 -38.84
C LEU A 963 -4.59 31.95 -38.39
N ILE A 964 -3.95 31.26 -39.34
CA ILE A 964 -3.01 30.17 -39.04
C ILE A 964 -1.82 30.72 -38.22
N ASP A 965 -1.28 31.87 -38.60
CA ASP A 965 -0.20 32.55 -37.89
C ASP A 965 -0.60 32.92 -36.46
N SER A 966 -1.78 33.52 -36.27
CA SER A 966 -2.32 33.80 -34.93
C SER A 966 -2.52 32.54 -34.08
N LEU A 967 -2.93 31.41 -34.68
CA LEU A 967 -3.17 30.16 -33.96
C LEU A 967 -1.86 29.40 -33.67
N ALA A 968 -0.86 29.51 -34.54
CA ALA A 968 0.47 28.96 -34.30
C ALA A 968 1.23 29.76 -33.22
N GLY A 969 1.04 31.08 -33.16
CA GLY A 969 1.64 31.93 -32.15
C GLY A 969 1.11 31.72 -30.73
N ASP A 970 -0.18 31.40 -30.57
CA ASP A 970 -0.76 31.09 -29.27
C ASP A 970 -0.42 29.64 -28.83
N ILE A 971 0.32 29.50 -27.72
CA ILE A 971 0.71 28.22 -27.12
C ILE A 971 -0.51 27.30 -26.95
N ASN A 972 -1.69 27.85 -26.59
CA ASN A 972 -2.90 27.08 -26.36
C ASN A 972 -3.49 26.45 -27.63
N SER A 973 -3.16 26.95 -28.83
CA SER A 973 -3.65 26.43 -30.13
C SER A 973 -2.56 25.85 -31.01
N ARG A 974 -1.28 26.12 -30.73
CA ARG A 974 -0.14 25.76 -31.58
C ARG A 974 -0.08 24.28 -31.96
N LEU A 975 -0.07 23.39 -30.96
CA LEU A 975 0.03 21.95 -31.16
C LEU A 975 -1.18 21.40 -31.94
N MET A 976 -2.38 21.89 -31.63
CA MET A 976 -3.62 21.51 -32.32
C MET A 976 -3.62 21.96 -33.77
N MET A 977 -3.20 23.20 -34.05
CA MET A 977 -3.14 23.75 -35.40
C MET A 977 -2.17 22.96 -36.28
N TYR A 978 -0.98 22.62 -35.76
CA TYR A 978 -0.01 21.79 -36.49
C TYR A 978 -0.57 20.40 -36.77
N SER A 979 -1.16 19.75 -35.75
CA SER A 979 -1.77 18.41 -35.89
C SER A 979 -2.84 18.38 -36.98
N LYS A 980 -3.74 19.37 -37.00
CA LYS A 980 -4.81 19.48 -37.99
C LYS A 980 -4.32 19.76 -39.41
N LEU A 981 -3.25 20.55 -39.58
CA LEU A 981 -2.63 20.73 -40.90
C LEU A 981 -1.91 19.47 -41.39
N LYS A 982 -1.34 18.69 -40.47
CA LYS A 982 -0.70 17.41 -40.76
C LYS A 982 -1.71 16.38 -41.27
N GLU A 983 -2.91 16.30 -40.67
CA GLU A 983 -4.00 15.43 -41.12
C GLU A 983 -4.38 15.65 -42.60
N ILE A 984 -4.32 16.89 -43.07
CA ILE A 984 -4.71 17.27 -44.44
C ILE A 984 -3.50 17.43 -45.39
N ASN A 985 -2.29 17.04 -44.95
CA ASN A 985 -1.03 17.17 -45.69
C ASN A 985 -0.69 18.62 -46.13
N LYS A 986 -1.04 19.63 -45.32
CA LYS A 986 -0.78 21.07 -45.60
C LYS A 986 0.08 21.75 -44.52
N THR A 987 1.06 21.04 -43.96
CA THR A 987 1.98 21.58 -42.94
C THR A 987 2.85 22.74 -43.44
N TYR A 988 3.03 22.89 -44.76
CA TYR A 988 3.73 24.03 -45.37
C TYR A 988 3.03 25.39 -45.13
N LEU A 989 1.76 25.39 -44.70
CA LEU A 989 1.03 26.60 -44.29
C LEU A 989 1.37 27.04 -42.86
N PHE A 990 2.05 26.19 -42.08
CA PHE A 990 2.41 26.51 -40.71
C PHE A 990 3.58 27.52 -40.69
N PRO A 991 3.56 28.56 -39.83
CA PRO A 991 4.59 29.60 -39.88
C PRO A 991 5.97 29.09 -39.44
N GLU A 992 6.99 29.49 -40.19
CA GLU A 992 8.41 29.14 -39.95
C GLU A 992 8.86 29.37 -38.49
N PRO A 993 8.52 30.48 -37.78
CA PRO A 993 9.00 30.72 -36.42
C PRO A 993 8.56 29.68 -35.38
N TYR A 994 7.45 28.98 -35.63
CA TYR A 994 6.90 27.97 -34.72
C TYR A 994 7.07 26.55 -35.29
N GLN A 995 7.64 26.41 -36.48
CA GLN A 995 7.84 25.14 -37.18
C GLN A 995 9.11 24.42 -36.66
N THR A 996 9.21 24.28 -35.34
CA THR A 996 10.30 23.57 -34.67
C THR A 996 9.75 22.60 -33.64
N GLN A 997 10.49 21.53 -33.36
CA GLN A 997 10.07 20.53 -32.38
C GLN A 997 10.04 21.12 -30.96
N GLU A 998 10.95 22.05 -30.65
CA GLU A 998 10.96 22.84 -29.42
C GLU A 998 9.63 23.58 -29.20
N ALA A 999 9.15 24.32 -30.20
CA ALA A 999 7.93 25.10 -30.09
C ALA A 999 6.68 24.23 -29.89
N LEU A 1000 6.66 23.03 -30.49
CA LEU A 1000 5.59 22.04 -30.27
C LEU A 1000 5.69 21.41 -28.88
N ALA A 1001 6.91 21.09 -28.41
CA ALA A 1001 7.16 20.54 -27.07
C ALA A 1001 6.79 21.53 -25.95
N GLU A 1002 7.01 22.83 -26.16
CA GLU A 1002 6.55 23.87 -25.25
C GLU A 1002 5.02 23.82 -25.06
N ALA A 1003 4.27 23.65 -26.16
CA ALA A 1003 2.81 23.57 -26.13
C ALA A 1003 2.29 22.30 -25.42
N VAL A 1004 3.03 21.20 -25.47
CA VAL A 1004 2.70 19.94 -24.76
C VAL A 1004 2.63 20.12 -23.23
N LEU A 1005 3.36 21.09 -22.67
CA LEU A 1005 3.30 21.40 -21.23
C LEU A 1005 1.91 21.91 -20.78
N PHE A 1006 1.07 22.33 -21.72
CA PHE A 1006 -0.25 22.95 -21.49
C PHE A 1006 -1.40 22.14 -22.11
N GLU A 1007 -1.18 20.85 -22.37
CA GLU A 1007 -2.23 19.94 -22.84
C GLU A 1007 -3.37 19.80 -21.80
N ASP A 1008 -3.00 19.74 -20.51
CA ASP A 1008 -3.93 19.52 -19.40
C ASP A 1008 -4.46 20.81 -18.76
N ARG A 1009 -3.90 21.97 -19.12
CA ARG A 1009 -4.29 23.30 -18.60
C ARG A 1009 -3.94 24.40 -19.58
N ARG A 1010 -4.72 25.50 -19.60
CA ARG A 1010 -4.40 26.66 -20.44
C ARG A 1010 -3.16 27.42 -19.94
N PHE A 1011 -2.32 27.85 -20.87
CA PHE A 1011 -1.26 28.82 -20.64
C PHE A 1011 -1.87 30.22 -20.46
N LEU A 1012 -1.49 30.88 -19.36
CA LEU A 1012 -1.90 32.25 -19.03
C LEU A 1012 -0.67 33.16 -19.01
N PRO A 1013 -0.44 34.01 -20.04
CA PRO A 1013 0.77 34.84 -20.12
C PRO A 1013 1.01 35.77 -18.92
N SER A 1014 -0.03 36.12 -18.16
CA SER A 1014 0.08 36.94 -16.95
C SER A 1014 0.51 36.16 -15.70
N GLN A 1015 0.30 34.84 -15.70
CA GLN A 1015 0.49 33.95 -14.55
C GLN A 1015 1.60 32.92 -14.75
N ASP A 1016 1.84 32.48 -15.98
CA ASP A 1016 2.78 31.42 -16.32
C ASP A 1016 4.05 31.97 -16.96
N GLU A 1017 5.18 31.40 -16.58
CA GLU A 1017 6.51 31.68 -17.12
C GLU A 1017 7.16 30.35 -17.51
N VAL A 1018 7.50 30.20 -18.79
CA VAL A 1018 8.15 29.01 -19.36
C VAL A 1018 9.48 29.45 -19.94
N LEU A 1019 10.54 28.68 -19.68
CA LEU A 1019 11.89 28.90 -20.20
C LEU A 1019 12.42 27.61 -20.80
N TYR A 1020 12.98 27.67 -22.00
CA TYR A 1020 13.68 26.54 -22.60
C TYR A 1020 15.08 26.39 -21.98
N LEU A 1021 15.44 25.17 -21.57
CA LEU A 1021 16.73 24.87 -20.94
C LEU A 1021 17.72 24.21 -21.91
N GLY A 1022 17.25 23.69 -23.03
CA GLY A 1022 18.07 22.97 -24.02
C GLY A 1022 17.51 21.59 -24.37
N GLU A 1023 18.29 20.83 -25.13
CA GLU A 1023 17.94 19.50 -25.60
C GLU A 1023 19.10 18.51 -25.44
N ARG A 1024 18.78 17.20 -25.43
CA ARG A 1024 19.74 16.10 -25.36
C ARG A 1024 19.26 14.92 -26.19
N GLU A 1025 20.19 14.26 -26.87
CA GLU A 1025 19.97 12.93 -27.45
C GLU A 1025 20.02 11.89 -26.33
N LEU A 1026 18.97 11.08 -26.22
CA LEU A 1026 18.87 9.95 -25.29
C LEU A 1026 18.55 8.67 -26.07
N GLU A 1027 18.58 7.54 -25.38
CA GLU A 1027 18.26 6.23 -25.96
C GLU A 1027 17.11 5.57 -25.18
N GLU A 1028 16.14 5.01 -25.90
CA GLU A 1028 15.01 4.25 -25.36
C GLU A 1028 14.90 2.92 -26.13
N ASN A 1029 15.15 1.80 -25.45
CA ASN A 1029 15.06 0.45 -26.03
C ASN A 1029 15.88 0.24 -27.33
N GLY A 1030 17.04 0.90 -27.46
CA GLY A 1030 17.86 0.84 -28.68
C GLY A 1030 17.46 1.84 -29.77
N GLU A 1031 16.43 2.65 -29.55
CA GLU A 1031 16.03 3.74 -30.45
C GLU A 1031 16.49 5.10 -29.91
N ASN A 1032 16.96 5.97 -30.78
CA ASN A 1032 17.32 7.32 -30.39
C ASN A 1032 16.07 8.18 -30.18
N VAL A 1033 16.05 8.91 -29.07
CA VAL A 1033 14.99 9.86 -28.74
C VAL A 1033 15.58 11.23 -28.45
N GLN A 1034 14.95 12.27 -28.98
CA GLN A 1034 15.33 13.65 -28.72
C GLN A 1034 14.54 14.17 -27.53
N ALA A 1035 15.25 14.66 -26.51
CA ALA A 1035 14.65 15.20 -25.29
C ALA A 1035 14.77 16.72 -25.23
N TYR A 1036 13.65 17.40 -24.98
CA TYR A 1036 13.54 18.84 -24.81
C TYR A 1036 13.23 19.19 -23.35
N TYR A 1037 13.98 20.13 -22.79
CA TYR A 1037 13.89 20.48 -21.37
C TYR A 1037 13.34 21.89 -21.18
N PHE A 1038 12.40 22.03 -20.26
CA PHE A 1038 11.75 23.31 -19.96
C PHE A 1038 11.70 23.57 -18.47
N LYS A 1039 11.68 24.84 -18.09
CA LYS A 1039 11.49 25.29 -16.72
C LYS A 1039 10.23 26.15 -16.66
N LEU A 1040 9.25 25.71 -15.88
CA LEU A 1040 7.92 26.32 -15.80
C LEU A 1040 7.61 26.76 -14.37
N ARG A 1041 7.08 27.97 -14.22
CA ARG A 1041 6.54 28.48 -12.95
C ARG A 1041 5.17 29.13 -13.19
N SER A 1042 4.25 28.89 -12.26
CA SER A 1042 2.93 29.52 -12.22
C SER A 1042 2.82 30.40 -10.97
N LYS A 1043 2.37 31.65 -11.12
CA LYS A 1043 2.08 32.54 -9.98
C LYS A 1043 0.89 32.09 -9.14
N MET A 1044 0.09 31.15 -9.65
CA MET A 1044 -1.05 30.54 -8.96
C MET A 1044 -0.62 29.37 -8.05
N ASP A 1045 0.59 28.82 -8.24
CA ASP A 1045 1.08 27.74 -7.41
C ASP A 1045 1.42 28.26 -6.01
N TYR A 1046 1.10 27.48 -4.98
CA TYR A 1046 1.38 27.82 -3.58
C TYR A 1046 2.88 28.09 -3.36
N ASP A 1047 3.70 27.25 -3.98
CA ASP A 1047 5.14 27.33 -3.94
C ASP A 1047 5.62 27.87 -5.28
N LYS A 1048 6.03 29.14 -5.32
CA LYS A 1048 6.46 29.86 -6.53
C LYS A 1048 7.82 29.37 -7.07
N ALA A 1049 8.19 28.12 -6.78
CA ALA A 1049 9.37 27.46 -7.30
C ALA A 1049 9.16 27.06 -8.76
N PHE A 1050 10.25 27.00 -9.51
CA PHE A 1050 10.23 26.46 -10.86
C PHE A 1050 10.16 24.93 -10.83
N LYS A 1051 9.45 24.38 -11.82
CA LYS A 1051 9.41 22.96 -12.12
C LYS A 1051 10.14 22.70 -13.44
N VAL A 1052 11.00 21.69 -13.47
CA VAL A 1052 11.71 21.25 -14.67
C VAL A 1052 10.94 20.12 -15.32
N PHE A 1053 10.70 20.26 -16.61
CA PHE A 1053 10.00 19.31 -17.46
C PHE A 1053 10.93 18.73 -18.51
N ILE A 1054 10.68 17.48 -18.88
CA ILE A 1054 11.27 16.81 -20.03
C ILE A 1054 10.14 16.35 -20.96
N VAL A 1055 10.29 16.60 -22.25
CA VAL A 1055 9.39 16.09 -23.30
C VAL A 1055 10.27 15.39 -24.34
N THR A 1056 9.95 14.14 -24.68
CA THR A 1056 10.77 13.31 -25.56
C THR A 1056 10.00 12.90 -26.81
N TYR A 1057 10.73 12.75 -27.92
CA TYR A 1057 10.20 12.35 -29.22
C TYR A 1057 11.12 11.31 -29.86
N GLN A 1058 10.56 10.32 -30.57
CA GLN A 1058 11.36 9.44 -31.44
C GLN A 1058 12.06 10.27 -32.51
N GLN A 1059 13.36 10.05 -32.69
CA GLN A 1059 14.14 10.74 -33.70
C GLN A 1059 13.72 10.25 -35.09
N ASN A 1060 13.04 11.11 -35.85
CA ASN A 1060 12.72 10.91 -37.26
C ASN A 1060 13.40 12.02 -38.06
N GLU A 1061 14.33 11.66 -38.95
CA GLU A 1061 15.30 12.60 -39.56
C GLU A 1061 14.66 13.76 -40.35
N ASP A 1062 13.39 13.67 -40.77
CA ASP A 1062 12.78 14.64 -41.70
C ASP A 1062 11.39 15.20 -41.31
N ARG A 1063 10.82 14.89 -40.13
CA ARG A 1063 9.45 15.31 -39.80
C ARG A 1063 9.22 15.66 -38.34
N LEU A 1064 8.65 16.86 -38.10
CA LEU A 1064 8.12 17.22 -36.78
C LEU A 1064 7.00 16.27 -36.34
N SER A 1065 7.03 15.89 -35.06
CA SER A 1065 6.03 15.04 -34.44
C SER A 1065 5.19 15.81 -33.44
N THR A 1066 3.90 15.51 -33.44
CA THR A 1066 2.94 15.95 -32.42
C THR A 1066 2.73 14.88 -31.35
N ALA A 1067 3.19 13.66 -31.61
CA ALA A 1067 3.15 12.55 -30.66
C ALA A 1067 4.49 12.49 -29.92
N TYR A 1068 4.48 12.85 -28.64
CA TYR A 1068 5.61 12.66 -27.73
C TYR A 1068 5.61 11.23 -27.18
N THR A 1069 6.79 10.69 -26.86
CA THR A 1069 6.93 9.36 -26.24
C THR A 1069 6.82 9.45 -24.72
N PHE A 1070 7.35 10.52 -24.11
CA PHE A 1070 7.27 10.74 -22.67
C PHE A 1070 7.26 12.23 -22.31
N LYS A 1071 6.45 12.56 -21.30
CA LYS A 1071 6.36 13.85 -20.61
C LYS A 1071 6.30 13.56 -19.10
N ASN A 1072 7.16 14.17 -18.30
CA ASN A 1072 7.07 14.01 -16.84
C ASN A 1072 6.02 14.96 -16.21
N GLU A 1073 5.76 14.80 -14.92
CA GLU A 1073 4.79 15.63 -14.17
C GLU A 1073 5.39 16.98 -13.68
N GLY A 1074 6.67 17.22 -13.95
CA GLY A 1074 7.41 18.41 -13.53
C GLY A 1074 8.14 18.22 -12.20
N TYR A 1075 9.46 18.21 -12.25
CA TYR A 1075 10.31 18.13 -11.06
C TYR A 1075 10.48 19.51 -10.43
N ARG A 1076 10.04 19.67 -9.18
CA ARG A 1076 10.30 20.90 -8.43
C ARG A 1076 11.81 21.08 -8.20
N LEU A 1077 12.39 22.11 -8.81
CA LEU A 1077 13.81 22.42 -8.65
C LEU A 1077 14.02 23.22 -7.36
N PRO A 1078 14.80 22.71 -6.37
CA PRO A 1078 15.17 23.49 -5.20
C PRO A 1078 16.03 24.70 -5.58
N ASP A 1079 15.91 25.81 -4.85
CA ASP A 1079 16.71 27.03 -5.11
C ASP A 1079 18.23 26.81 -4.94
N THR A 1080 18.63 25.73 -4.27
CA THR A 1080 20.04 25.33 -4.10
C THR A 1080 20.60 24.50 -5.25
N LYS A 1081 19.78 24.19 -6.27
CA LYS A 1081 20.15 23.36 -7.41
C LYS A 1081 20.18 24.18 -8.70
N SER A 1082 21.14 23.86 -9.57
CA SER A 1082 21.27 24.48 -10.89
C SER A 1082 20.27 23.91 -11.89
N ASP A 1083 20.04 24.61 -13.00
CA ASP A 1083 19.20 24.10 -14.09
C ASP A 1083 19.75 22.78 -14.66
N LYS A 1084 21.09 22.64 -14.69
CA LYS A 1084 21.75 21.38 -15.05
C LYS A 1084 21.36 20.23 -14.12
N ASP A 1085 21.38 20.46 -12.80
CA ASP A 1085 20.94 19.43 -11.83
C ASP A 1085 19.49 19.02 -12.06
N GLY A 1086 18.63 19.99 -12.42
CA GLY A 1086 17.24 19.74 -12.77
C GLY A 1086 17.07 18.90 -14.04
N MET A 1087 17.83 19.22 -15.09
CA MET A 1087 17.86 18.44 -16.33
C MET A 1087 18.36 17.02 -16.08
N ASP A 1088 19.46 16.85 -15.34
CA ASP A 1088 20.04 15.54 -15.01
C ASP A 1088 19.03 14.68 -14.22
N PHE A 1089 18.30 15.28 -13.27
CA PHE A 1089 17.25 14.60 -12.51
C PHE A 1089 16.12 14.08 -13.41
N VAL A 1090 15.52 14.93 -14.26
CA VAL A 1090 14.40 14.51 -15.10
C VAL A 1090 14.84 13.59 -16.24
N THR A 1091 16.11 13.67 -16.66
CA THR A 1091 16.74 12.68 -17.55
C THR A 1091 16.77 11.31 -16.88
N GLU A 1092 17.23 11.24 -15.63
CA GLU A 1092 17.27 9.99 -14.88
C GLU A 1092 15.84 9.46 -14.60
N GLU A 1093 14.89 10.35 -14.30
CA GLU A 1093 13.47 10.00 -14.17
C GLU A 1093 12.93 9.34 -15.46
N PHE A 1094 13.25 9.91 -16.63
CA PHE A 1094 12.96 9.29 -17.90
C PHE A 1094 13.59 7.91 -17.98
N MET A 1095 14.90 7.75 -17.78
CA MET A 1095 15.59 6.46 -17.90
C MET A 1095 15.02 5.37 -16.98
N LEU A 1096 14.45 5.76 -15.84
CA LEU A 1096 13.88 4.84 -14.84
C LEU A 1096 12.36 4.68 -14.92
N ARG A 1097 11.68 5.30 -15.90
CA ARG A 1097 10.20 5.37 -15.96
C ARG A 1097 9.50 4.00 -15.94
N ASN A 1098 10.12 2.98 -16.54
CA ASN A 1098 9.58 1.61 -16.62
C ASN A 1098 10.14 0.68 -15.51
N ARG A 1099 10.90 1.23 -14.57
CA ARG A 1099 11.55 0.48 -13.48
C ARG A 1099 10.84 0.80 -12.16
N GLU A 1100 9.74 0.11 -11.87
CA GLU A 1100 8.81 0.47 -10.76
C GLU A 1100 9.50 0.57 -9.39
N ARG A 1101 10.56 -0.21 -9.20
CA ARG A 1101 11.33 -0.29 -7.95
C ARG A 1101 12.38 0.82 -7.82
N ALA A 1102 12.81 1.43 -8.93
CA ALA A 1102 13.84 2.47 -8.96
C ALA A 1102 13.25 3.88 -8.73
N VAL A 1103 14.12 4.81 -8.34
CA VAL A 1103 13.82 6.25 -8.25
C VAL A 1103 15.06 7.03 -8.65
N ALA A 1104 14.86 8.18 -9.30
CA ALA A 1104 15.95 9.10 -9.62
C ALA A 1104 16.68 9.58 -8.34
N SER A 1105 17.98 9.83 -8.47
CA SER A 1105 18.84 10.36 -7.42
C SER A 1105 18.32 11.72 -6.94
N GLY A 1106 18.30 11.98 -5.63
CA GLY A 1106 17.79 13.26 -5.09
C GLY A 1106 16.27 13.37 -4.92
N ALA A 1107 15.47 12.39 -5.36
CA ALA A 1107 14.01 12.40 -5.21
C ALA A 1107 13.53 12.41 -3.73
N GLN A 1108 14.41 12.03 -2.80
CA GLN A 1108 14.10 12.01 -1.36
C GLN A 1108 14.04 13.40 -0.72
N GLY A 1109 14.81 14.37 -1.24
CA GLY A 1109 14.79 15.76 -0.74
C GLY A 1109 13.53 16.52 -1.13
N ALA A 1110 12.94 16.20 -2.29
CA ALA A 1110 11.75 16.86 -2.80
C ALA A 1110 10.45 16.46 -2.06
N LYS A 1111 10.40 15.25 -1.49
CA LYS A 1111 9.19 14.74 -0.79
C LYS A 1111 9.11 15.13 0.69
N ALA A 1112 10.23 15.44 1.33
CA ALA A 1112 10.27 15.79 2.75
C ALA A 1112 9.51 17.10 3.07
N TYR A 1113 9.44 18.03 2.11
CA TYR A 1113 8.74 19.31 2.29
C TYR A 1113 7.26 19.31 1.87
N GLY A 1114 6.75 18.19 1.33
CA GLY A 1114 5.35 18.07 0.89
C GLY A 1114 4.38 17.46 1.92
N TYR A 1115 4.89 16.97 3.06
CA TYR A 1115 4.10 16.24 4.07
C TYR A 1115 4.08 16.90 5.46
N LEU A 1116 4.45 18.18 5.58
CA LEU A 1116 4.11 19.00 6.74
C LEU A 1116 2.80 19.75 6.45
N GLY A 1117 1.73 18.98 6.32
CA GLY A 1117 0.39 19.45 6.07
C GLY A 1117 -0.61 18.43 6.59
N LEU A 1118 -0.65 18.28 7.92
CA LEU A 1118 -1.83 17.96 8.75
C LEU A 1118 -1.44 18.06 10.23
#